data_AF-A0A945X232-F1
#
_entry.id   AF-A0A945X232-F1
#
_cell.length_a   1.000
_cell.length_b   1.000
_cell.length_c   1.000
_cell.angle_alpha   90.00
_cell.angle_beta   90.00
_cell.angle_gamma   90.00
#
_symmetry.space_group_name_H-M   'P 1'
#
loop_
_entity.id
_entity.type
_entity.pdbx_description
1 polymer ?
#
loop_
_entity_poly.entity_id
_entity_poly.type
_entity_poly.pdbx_seq_one_letter_code
_entity_poly.pdbx_strand_id
1 'polypeptide(L)'
;MTVLFRGGTYPVHETVIFGLADSAPAGTQTRYAAFPDEEPIFSAAAPVDDWRRLTEYPERLSQKARGHVWVADVTAILRRRVPQEPLPHSDPEEVELGELLQNGDFSQGRKDWDVYAANAKTEKLAVSVQPRITGRTASLRVISGRSHHHLQFRQAVNVTKGGTYTWRFTASADQATVLPVRLLEQSPPHRAVITSDLALSREPKTFELRGVAPSDLLCVASFQVGGTPGRKIQLQAVSLTGPMTRNKHARRPTYATAGRFFTVFAGSDRLPRARSRGFRQTNRVGGWHDGSHRDLHFPPGAFRDGQSVRDTEVVVIPRAQWVQNVLPVTSVNEETRVAELAYPASYALAYCGAGHGSTVWVENRLDDLDSPGEWALDSAAGRLYLWPRGNRPQDIRVPLLTEMLRIEGQINPMGPTDTPARGLHFEGITFSHAERYSWHGRSGWGLQHDWEAFDAASAMVRLRGAEECVFTACRFIDSGSTGLRLDLHAQQNVVRGCVFAHLGGVGLLLAGYGPGAKDVNKRNEFTDNYIHHIGETYWASPGIFVWQSGENRIAHNTIRHTPYTAIVVSARAGLSREPSPRECSATIRDHEIEDSQRGNWEAREPLLHGRMNVIEYNDISQVMQRLGDGNGIYISGTGKENRVQFNYVHDCPSPHMAEGIRCDDDQYDTIIHGNVIWGMGGHATGITIKGRNTITNNIIGAPIVPRTARGFISLELGTMEGSVIERNVLLATRRNHHFVFQRRLYGSGETPRMRDAQADRNLYWCREAPARANAFLESERAHGIEKTSRVADPELRDPLSGDFRFKSSSAALAMGIEPVDVASCGLRSPYRKRYIKEPLAVRIDPPGGILMRPLRVTMIADQPEAAIRYTTNGTLPSLHSTTYDRPFEIDEACELRARGFLQGFEDTNGATALFLPPPDPLTVDFPRLQSLSDDVRLHVRAEEGRPFGITLAQVGTDRKGLRFTDGPGQKYDFNPHLEIPFTMKVGGLRGRISLRVDAATHVYCQWRRHRPGPLKAGPTFYIRPGGRLGTENGHELMRVPVSTWLRIEMEGSFGTEQANRFTLRVEVEGVDTVREFTDLPTRSGDFREMDSLFIVAQGIKKAAFDVREIALTPVLEE
;
A
#
# COMPACT_ATOMS: atom_id res chain seq x y z
N MET A 1 42.17 -4.47 7.42
CA MET A 1 42.34 -4.01 8.83
C MET A 1 41.03 -4.25 9.57
N THR A 2 41.05 -4.62 10.85
CA THR A 2 39.84 -4.80 11.67
C THR A 2 39.91 -3.93 12.92
N VAL A 3 38.89 -3.09 13.13
CA VAL A 3 38.65 -2.28 14.32
C VAL A 3 37.50 -2.92 15.09
N LEU A 4 37.72 -3.22 16.38
CA LEU A 4 36.71 -3.84 17.25
C LEU A 4 36.19 -2.84 18.28
N PHE A 5 34.87 -2.66 18.34
CA PHE A 5 34.19 -1.85 19.35
C PHE A 5 33.66 -2.75 20.47
N ARG A 6 33.99 -2.39 21.70
CA ARG A 6 33.49 -3.08 22.91
C ARG A 6 32.04 -2.68 23.18
N GLY A 7 31.34 -3.44 24.00
CA GLY A 7 29.96 -3.13 24.40
C GLY A 7 29.88 -1.81 25.16
N GLY A 8 28.82 -1.04 24.92
CA GLY A 8 28.60 0.26 25.55
C GLY A 8 27.96 1.27 24.61
N THR A 9 27.58 2.44 25.16
CA THR A 9 27.05 3.54 24.37
C THR A 9 28.16 4.53 24.01
N TYR A 10 28.38 4.73 22.72
CA TYR A 10 29.30 5.69 22.13
C TYR A 10 28.52 6.94 21.69
N PRO A 11 28.67 8.07 22.39
CA PRO A 11 28.00 9.30 21.98
C PRO A 11 28.64 9.86 20.70
N VAL A 12 27.81 10.27 19.75
CA VAL A 12 28.23 10.89 18.48
C VAL A 12 27.71 12.32 18.47
N HIS A 13 28.63 13.28 18.55
CA HIS A 13 28.29 14.71 18.66
C HIS A 13 28.45 15.49 17.35
N GLU A 14 29.14 14.90 16.38
CA GLU A 14 29.33 15.40 15.03
C GLU A 14 29.26 14.24 14.03
N THR A 15 28.92 14.53 12.78
CA THR A 15 28.89 13.51 11.72
C THR A 15 30.30 12.95 11.49
N VAL A 16 30.47 11.64 11.63
CA VAL A 16 31.73 10.95 11.33
C VAL A 16 31.80 10.71 9.83
N ILE A 17 32.81 11.28 9.16
CA ILE A 17 32.99 11.17 7.71
C ILE A 17 34.14 10.20 7.39
N PHE A 18 33.85 9.16 6.61
CA PHE A 18 34.84 8.30 5.98
C PHE A 18 35.02 8.76 4.53
N GLY A 19 36.18 9.32 4.22
CA GLY A 19 36.49 9.86 2.89
C GLY A 19 37.29 8.90 2.01
N LEU A 20 37.80 9.42 0.89
CA LEU A 20 38.68 8.67 -0.01
C LEU A 20 39.90 8.07 0.70
N ALA A 21 40.48 8.77 1.67
CA ALA A 21 41.64 8.31 2.43
C ALA A 21 41.35 7.09 3.32
N ASP A 22 40.09 6.86 3.69
CA ASP A 22 39.66 5.71 4.49
C ASP A 22 39.36 4.47 3.64
N SER A 23 39.35 4.63 2.31
CA SER A 23 39.05 3.53 1.40
C SER A 23 40.04 2.39 1.55
N ALA A 24 39.52 1.17 1.57
CA ALA A 24 40.36 0.00 1.55
C ALA A 24 41.07 -0.12 0.19
N PRO A 25 42.31 -0.67 0.15
CA PRO A 25 42.95 -1.06 -1.10
C PRO A 25 42.03 -1.96 -1.94
N ALA A 26 42.12 -1.86 -3.26
CA ALA A 26 41.27 -2.61 -4.18
C ALA A 26 41.29 -4.12 -3.87
N GLY A 27 40.11 -4.74 -3.79
CA GLY A 27 39.94 -6.16 -3.44
C GLY A 27 40.12 -6.50 -1.95
N THR A 28 40.25 -5.50 -1.08
CA THR A 28 40.34 -5.68 0.38
C THR A 28 39.25 -4.90 1.12
N GLN A 29 39.09 -5.14 2.42
CA GLN A 29 38.13 -4.41 3.25
C GLN A 29 38.77 -3.90 4.56
N THR A 30 38.28 -2.74 5.00
CA THR A 30 38.47 -2.23 6.36
C THR A 30 37.21 -2.51 7.16
N ARG A 31 37.32 -3.39 8.17
CA ARG A 31 36.19 -3.87 8.96
C ARG A 31 36.10 -3.15 10.31
N TYR A 32 34.93 -2.61 10.60
CA TYR A 32 34.51 -1.97 11.84
C TYR A 32 33.44 -2.85 12.46
N ALA A 33 33.80 -3.63 13.48
CA ALA A 33 32.92 -4.66 14.02
C ALA A 33 32.70 -4.53 15.52
N ALA A 34 31.55 -4.99 15.98
CA ALA A 34 31.36 -5.31 17.38
C ALA A 34 32.36 -6.38 17.84
N PHE A 35 32.84 -6.24 19.07
CA PHE A 35 33.54 -7.32 19.75
C PHE A 35 32.57 -8.50 19.93
N PRO A 36 33.02 -9.77 19.79
CA PRO A 36 32.15 -10.93 19.95
C PRO A 36 31.27 -10.87 21.21
N ASP A 37 29.98 -11.18 21.04
CA ASP A 37 28.95 -11.21 22.09
C ASP A 37 28.68 -9.86 22.82
N GLU A 38 29.20 -8.75 22.30
CA GLU A 38 28.99 -7.42 22.84
C GLU A 38 28.19 -6.54 21.86
N GLU A 39 27.44 -5.56 22.40
CA GLU A 39 26.59 -4.66 21.61
C GLU A 39 27.09 -3.21 21.75
N PRO A 40 27.89 -2.70 20.80
CA PRO A 40 28.24 -1.28 20.73
C PRO A 40 27.08 -0.47 20.14
N ILE A 41 26.66 0.57 20.86
CA ILE A 41 25.56 1.47 20.47
C ILE A 41 26.12 2.85 20.19
N PHE A 42 26.12 3.27 18.94
CA PHE A 42 26.41 4.64 18.52
C PHE A 42 25.12 5.45 18.63
N SER A 43 25.13 6.47 19.50
CA SER A 43 23.95 7.27 19.83
C SER A 43 24.21 8.76 19.58
N ALA A 44 23.35 9.42 18.80
CA ALA A 44 23.46 10.86 18.56
C ALA A 44 22.82 11.72 19.64
N ALA A 45 22.20 11.11 20.66
CA ALA A 45 21.47 11.84 21.67
C ALA A 45 22.28 12.20 22.91
N ALA A 46 22.04 13.43 23.40
CA ALA A 46 22.53 13.92 24.66
C ALA A 46 21.49 13.68 25.78
N PRO A 47 21.93 13.32 27.00
CA PRO A 47 21.03 13.22 28.15
C PRO A 47 20.49 14.60 28.57
N VAL A 48 19.31 14.60 29.17
CA VAL A 48 18.69 15.77 29.82
C VAL A 48 18.58 15.49 31.31
N ASP A 49 19.37 16.19 32.12
CA ASP A 49 19.54 15.88 33.54
C ASP A 49 18.93 16.92 34.51
N ASP A 50 18.80 18.19 34.09
CA ASP A 50 18.37 19.31 34.95
C ASP A 50 16.84 19.41 35.07
N TRP A 51 16.20 18.34 35.56
CA TRP A 51 14.75 18.28 35.72
C TRP A 51 14.29 18.85 37.06
N ARG A 52 13.35 19.78 37.00
CA ARG A 52 12.61 20.28 38.17
C ARG A 52 11.10 20.14 37.98
N ARG A 53 10.39 19.82 39.06
CA ARG A 53 8.93 19.78 39.04
C ARG A 53 8.41 21.20 38.85
N LEU A 54 7.46 21.36 37.94
CA LEU A 54 6.88 22.66 37.64
C LEU A 54 5.91 23.05 38.76
N THR A 55 6.27 24.09 39.53
CA THR A 55 5.46 24.63 40.64
C THR A 55 4.70 25.89 40.25
N GLU A 56 5.24 26.66 39.30
CA GLU A 56 4.57 27.81 38.67
C GLU A 56 4.22 27.46 37.24
N TYR A 57 2.93 27.52 36.89
CA TYR A 57 2.44 27.05 35.61
C TYR A 57 2.38 28.19 34.59
N PRO A 58 2.97 28.01 33.38
CA PRO A 58 2.69 28.89 32.25
C PRO A 58 1.18 29.01 32.04
N GLU A 59 0.72 30.21 31.69
CA GLU A 59 -0.72 30.52 31.54
C GLU A 59 -1.45 29.49 30.67
N ARG A 60 -0.77 29.08 29.59
CA ARG A 60 -1.25 28.16 28.56
C ARG A 60 -1.00 26.68 28.84
N LEU A 61 -0.42 26.32 29.97
CA LEU A 61 -0.33 24.91 30.33
C LEU A 61 -1.72 24.35 30.55
N SER A 62 -2.02 23.22 29.90
CA SER A 62 -3.31 22.55 30.06
C SER A 62 -3.64 22.32 31.54
N GLN A 63 -4.92 22.44 31.89
CA GLN A 63 -5.35 22.25 33.27
C GLN A 63 -5.05 20.84 33.78
N LYS A 64 -5.14 19.82 32.91
CA LYS A 64 -4.84 18.42 33.24
C LYS A 64 -3.38 18.21 33.60
N ALA A 65 -2.47 18.94 32.96
CA ALA A 65 -1.03 18.78 33.16
C ALA A 65 -0.50 19.46 34.44
N ARG A 66 -1.29 20.36 35.06
CA ARG A 66 -0.89 21.04 36.29
C ARG A 66 -0.67 20.01 37.41
N GLY A 67 0.49 20.10 38.05
CA GLY A 67 0.92 19.15 39.10
C GLY A 67 1.69 17.92 38.58
N HIS A 68 1.66 17.64 37.27
CA HIS A 68 2.31 16.47 36.68
C HIS A 68 3.57 16.78 35.88
N VAL A 69 3.71 18.02 35.41
CA VAL A 69 4.79 18.41 34.49
C VAL A 69 6.10 18.71 35.20
N TRP A 70 7.18 18.29 34.55
CA TRP A 70 8.56 18.65 34.86
C TRP A 70 9.11 19.52 33.74
N VAL A 71 10.07 20.38 34.07
CA VAL A 71 10.75 21.25 33.12
C VAL A 71 12.26 21.12 33.27
N ALA A 72 12.98 21.17 32.15
CA ALA A 72 14.45 21.23 32.12
C ALA A 72 14.95 22.38 31.24
N ASP A 73 16.10 22.94 31.60
CA ASP A 73 16.85 23.86 30.74
C ASP A 73 17.61 23.05 29.68
N VAL A 74 17.30 23.32 28.42
CA VAL A 74 17.91 22.67 27.25
C VAL A 74 18.72 23.65 26.40
N THR A 75 19.00 24.86 26.90
CA THR A 75 19.72 25.91 26.18
C THR A 75 21.07 25.43 25.65
N ALA A 76 21.82 24.65 26.44
CA ALA A 76 23.09 24.08 26.01
C ALA A 76 22.94 23.09 24.84
N ILE A 77 21.90 22.25 24.86
CA ILE A 77 21.58 21.29 23.79
C ILE A 77 21.19 22.05 22.53
N LEU A 78 20.32 23.06 22.65
CA LEU A 78 19.88 23.88 21.52
C LEU A 78 21.05 24.62 20.84
N ARG A 79 22.06 25.06 21.61
CA ARG A 79 23.28 25.70 21.08
C ARG A 79 24.24 24.73 20.40
N ARG A 80 24.32 23.49 20.88
CA ARG A 80 25.19 22.45 20.31
C ARG A 80 24.63 21.86 19.02
N ARG A 81 23.32 21.98 18.79
CA ARG A 81 22.69 21.38 17.63
C ARG A 81 23.23 22.01 16.34
N VAL A 82 23.84 21.16 15.52
CA VAL A 82 24.31 21.52 14.19
C VAL A 82 23.07 21.83 13.33
N PRO A 83 23.00 22.98 12.64
CA PRO A 83 21.96 23.22 11.66
C PRO A 83 22.00 22.09 10.62
N GLN A 84 20.84 21.57 10.21
CA GLN A 84 20.82 20.63 9.10
C GLN A 84 21.47 21.30 7.88
N GLU A 85 22.50 20.67 7.30
CA GLU A 85 23.12 21.17 6.08
C GLU A 85 22.02 21.34 5.02
N PRO A 86 21.89 22.53 4.39
CA PRO A 86 21.08 22.62 3.19
C PRO A 86 21.66 21.64 2.16
N LEU A 87 20.78 21.01 1.36
CA LEU A 87 21.18 20.07 0.30
C LEU A 87 22.43 20.57 -0.45
N PRO A 88 23.46 19.73 -0.70
CA PRO A 88 24.74 20.13 -1.30
C PRO A 88 24.60 20.81 -2.66
N HIS A 89 23.49 20.55 -3.36
CA HIS A 89 23.04 21.29 -4.54
C HIS A 89 22.27 22.55 -4.12
N SER A 90 22.83 23.37 -3.23
CA SER A 90 22.63 24.80 -3.41
C SER A 90 23.31 25.12 -4.72
N ASP A 91 22.53 25.42 -5.76
CA ASP A 91 23.06 26.01 -6.98
C ASP A 91 24.10 27.05 -6.57
N PRO A 92 25.34 27.01 -7.11
CA PRO A 92 26.40 27.92 -6.72
C PRO A 92 25.95 29.33 -7.05
N GLU A 93 25.32 30.04 -6.09
CA GLU A 93 24.59 31.31 -6.29
C GLU A 93 24.31 31.57 -7.78
N GLU A 94 23.54 30.68 -8.43
CA GLU A 94 23.23 30.88 -9.83
C GLU A 94 22.36 32.13 -9.88
N VAL A 95 22.95 33.18 -10.41
CA VAL A 95 22.26 34.39 -10.80
C VAL A 95 21.35 33.99 -11.96
N GLU A 96 20.19 33.42 -11.65
CA GLU A 96 19.14 33.23 -12.63
C GLU A 96 18.75 34.61 -13.17
N LEU A 97 18.81 34.77 -14.49
CA LEU A 97 18.18 35.91 -15.17
C LEU A 97 16.66 35.70 -15.10
N GLY A 98 16.06 36.12 -14.00
CA GLY A 98 14.61 36.07 -13.84
C GLY A 98 13.91 37.24 -14.49
N GLU A 99 12.66 37.02 -14.90
CA GLU A 99 11.74 38.11 -15.22
C GLU A 99 11.22 38.71 -13.91
N LEU A 100 11.76 39.87 -13.55
CA LEU A 100 11.35 40.67 -12.39
C LEU A 100 10.01 41.37 -12.63
N LEU A 101 9.67 41.57 -13.91
CA LEU A 101 8.37 42.03 -14.40
C LEU A 101 8.06 41.30 -15.71
N GLN A 102 6.99 40.50 -15.74
CA GLN A 102 6.47 39.89 -16.96
C GLN A 102 5.36 40.74 -17.57
N ASN A 103 5.23 40.70 -18.90
CA ASN A 103 4.12 41.36 -19.63
C ASN A 103 2.73 40.92 -19.11
N GLY A 104 2.62 39.73 -18.51
CA GLY A 104 1.41 39.20 -17.85
C GLY A 104 0.94 40.03 -16.64
N ASP A 105 1.87 40.54 -15.83
CA ASP A 105 1.55 41.35 -14.63
C ASP A 105 1.05 42.75 -15.01
N PHE A 106 1.56 43.29 -16.13
CA PHE A 106 1.09 44.55 -16.70
C PHE A 106 -0.25 44.42 -17.44
N SER A 107 -0.57 43.25 -18.01
CA SER A 107 -1.73 43.04 -18.90
C SER A 107 -2.95 42.36 -18.26
N GLN A 108 -2.80 41.73 -17.09
CA GLN A 108 -3.92 41.10 -16.35
C GLN A 108 -4.55 41.99 -15.27
N GLY A 109 -4.14 43.25 -15.13
CA GLY A 109 -4.74 44.17 -14.17
C GLY A 109 -4.61 43.73 -12.71
N ARG A 110 -3.56 42.96 -12.38
CA ARG A 110 -3.20 42.72 -10.97
C ARG A 110 -2.91 44.05 -10.29
N LYS A 111 -3.18 44.15 -9.00
CA LYS A 111 -3.15 45.38 -8.19
C LYS A 111 -1.76 46.05 -8.09
N ASP A 112 -0.78 45.71 -8.93
CA ASP A 112 0.65 45.98 -8.74
C ASP A 112 1.19 47.23 -9.47
N TRP A 113 0.36 48.07 -10.10
CA TRP A 113 0.79 49.37 -10.65
C TRP A 113 -0.07 50.50 -10.09
N ASP A 114 0.57 51.59 -9.67
CA ASP A 114 -0.09 52.80 -9.16
C ASP A 114 0.43 54.04 -9.92
N VAL A 115 -0.41 55.06 -9.99
CA VAL A 115 -0.04 56.39 -10.52
C VAL A 115 0.18 57.33 -9.36
N TYR A 116 1.42 57.80 -9.18
CA TYR A 116 1.81 58.72 -8.11
C TYR A 116 2.19 60.09 -8.69
N ALA A 117 1.80 61.18 -8.02
CA ALA A 117 2.30 62.53 -8.32
C ALA A 117 3.51 62.82 -7.40
N ALA A 118 4.64 63.26 -7.94
CA ALA A 118 5.85 63.50 -7.14
C ALA A 118 5.67 64.58 -6.07
N ASN A 119 4.72 65.51 -6.25
CA ASN A 119 4.44 66.61 -5.33
C ASN A 119 2.95 67.00 -5.41
N ALA A 120 2.06 66.49 -4.55
CA ALA A 120 0.82 67.21 -4.18
C ALA A 120 0.02 66.50 -3.08
N LYS A 121 -0.11 67.15 -1.91
CA LYS A 121 -1.23 66.96 -0.98
C LYS A 121 -2.51 67.68 -1.45
N THR A 122 -2.55 68.29 -2.65
CA THR A 122 -3.61 69.27 -3.00
C THR A 122 -4.05 69.36 -4.47
N GLU A 123 -3.62 68.48 -5.40
CA GLU A 123 -4.18 68.48 -6.78
C GLU A 123 -4.98 67.20 -7.05
N LYS A 124 -6.28 67.35 -7.36
CA LYS A 124 -7.16 66.23 -7.77
C LYS A 124 -6.72 65.70 -9.13
N LEU A 125 -6.42 64.40 -9.20
CA LEU A 125 -6.10 63.67 -10.41
C LEU A 125 -7.17 63.87 -11.50
N ALA A 126 -6.74 64.27 -12.70
CA ALA A 126 -7.43 63.94 -13.94
C ALA A 126 -6.47 63.12 -14.82
N VAL A 127 -6.09 61.93 -14.40
CA VAL A 127 -5.50 60.93 -15.30
C VAL A 127 -6.64 59.99 -15.67
N SER A 128 -7.19 60.10 -16.88
CA SER A 128 -8.06 59.02 -17.36
C SER A 128 -7.17 57.87 -17.82
N VAL A 129 -6.91 56.93 -16.92
CA VAL A 129 -6.53 55.58 -17.33
C VAL A 129 -7.81 55.00 -17.93
N GLN A 130 -7.88 54.85 -19.25
CA GLN A 130 -9.07 54.22 -19.84
C GLN A 130 -9.18 52.80 -19.28
N PRO A 131 -10.35 52.38 -18.78
CA PRO A 131 -10.52 51.15 -18.01
C PRO A 131 -10.56 49.94 -18.94
N ARG A 132 -9.43 49.63 -19.59
CA ARG A 132 -9.16 48.36 -20.28
C ARG A 132 -7.65 48.12 -20.28
N ILE A 133 -7.09 47.74 -19.13
CA ILE A 133 -5.90 46.88 -19.10
C ILE A 133 -6.40 45.46 -19.45
N THR A 134 -6.76 45.27 -20.72
CA THR A 134 -7.18 43.98 -21.27
C THR A 134 -6.62 43.92 -22.69
N GLY A 135 -5.59 43.09 -22.90
CA GLY A 135 -4.81 43.05 -24.14
C GLY A 135 -3.41 43.67 -23.97
N ARG A 136 -2.52 43.41 -24.93
CA ARG A 136 -1.05 43.67 -24.89
C ARG A 136 -0.60 45.14 -24.72
N THR A 137 -1.49 46.08 -24.39
CA THR A 137 -1.27 47.54 -24.50
C THR A 137 -1.92 48.32 -23.35
N ALA A 138 -1.18 49.24 -22.71
CA ALA A 138 -1.72 50.29 -21.84
C ALA A 138 -1.67 51.66 -22.53
N SER A 139 -2.75 52.44 -22.44
CA SER A 139 -2.82 53.81 -22.95
C SER A 139 -2.99 54.80 -21.79
N LEU A 140 -2.05 55.71 -21.61
CA LEU A 140 -2.09 56.75 -20.58
C LEU A 140 -2.35 58.12 -21.22
N ARG A 141 -3.38 58.83 -20.78
CA ARG A 141 -3.67 60.20 -21.21
C ARG A 141 -3.34 61.18 -20.09
N VAL A 142 -2.38 62.07 -20.32
CA VAL A 142 -2.00 63.12 -19.37
C VAL A 142 -2.87 64.35 -19.65
N ILE A 143 -3.91 64.54 -18.82
CA ILE A 143 -4.94 65.56 -19.12
C ILE A 143 -4.50 66.96 -18.65
N SER A 144 -3.81 67.09 -17.51
CA SER A 144 -3.29 68.39 -17.02
C SER A 144 -2.35 68.23 -15.82
N GLY A 145 -1.32 69.07 -15.72
CA GLY A 145 -0.52 69.26 -14.50
C GLY A 145 0.85 69.88 -14.78
N ARG A 146 1.25 70.88 -13.99
CA ARG A 146 2.60 71.48 -14.01
C ARG A 146 3.66 70.56 -13.36
N SER A 147 3.22 69.52 -12.67
CA SER A 147 4.03 68.62 -11.83
C SER A 147 4.45 67.34 -12.58
N HIS A 148 5.63 66.79 -12.28
CA HIS A 148 6.05 65.47 -12.75
C HIS A 148 5.20 64.36 -12.10
N HIS A 149 4.70 63.42 -12.91
CA HIS A 149 3.89 62.28 -12.47
C HIS A 149 4.61 60.98 -12.82
N HIS A 150 4.39 59.92 -12.05
CA HIS A 150 5.05 58.62 -12.19
C HIS A 150 4.00 57.53 -12.34
N LEU A 151 4.06 56.76 -13.43
CA LEU A 151 3.47 55.43 -13.48
C LEU A 151 4.51 54.47 -12.89
N GLN A 152 4.21 53.92 -11.72
CA GLN A 152 5.18 53.23 -10.88
C GLN A 152 4.72 51.82 -10.56
N PHE A 153 5.64 50.86 -10.62
CA PHE A 153 5.38 49.51 -10.15
C PHE A 153 5.29 49.51 -8.62
N ARG A 154 4.24 48.90 -8.07
CA ARG A 154 3.85 48.97 -6.66
C ARG A 154 4.74 48.13 -5.76
N GLN A 155 5.30 47.06 -6.28
CA GLN A 155 6.31 46.26 -5.59
C GLN A 155 7.69 46.79 -5.98
N ALA A 156 8.56 47.06 -5.01
CA ALA A 156 9.94 47.41 -5.33
C ALA A 156 10.70 46.15 -5.79
N VAL A 157 11.53 46.31 -6.81
CA VAL A 157 12.35 45.27 -7.44
C VAL A 157 13.66 45.18 -6.68
N ASN A 158 14.01 44.00 -6.17
CA ASN A 158 15.31 43.80 -5.56
C ASN A 158 16.37 43.77 -6.66
N VAL A 159 17.35 44.67 -6.57
CA VAL A 159 18.53 44.61 -7.42
C VAL A 159 19.75 44.19 -6.61
N THR A 160 20.70 43.54 -7.25
CA THR A 160 21.96 43.09 -6.68
C THR A 160 23.09 43.95 -7.25
N LYS A 161 24.00 44.44 -6.41
CA LYS A 161 25.15 45.24 -6.80
C LYS A 161 25.96 44.52 -7.87
N GLY A 162 26.25 45.21 -8.98
CA GLY A 162 26.95 44.64 -10.13
C GLY A 162 26.06 43.81 -11.06
N GLY A 163 24.80 43.56 -10.69
CA GLY A 163 23.84 42.88 -11.54
C GLY A 163 23.38 43.74 -12.70
N THR A 164 23.23 43.14 -13.89
CA THR A 164 22.78 43.83 -15.11
C THR A 164 21.29 43.64 -15.35
N TYR A 165 20.53 44.73 -15.37
CA TYR A 165 19.09 44.73 -15.55
C TYR A 165 18.74 45.25 -16.94
N THR A 166 17.82 44.57 -17.63
CA THR A 166 17.34 44.94 -18.96
C THR A 166 15.85 45.25 -18.88
N TRP A 167 15.49 46.50 -19.17
CA TRP A 167 14.11 46.97 -19.24
C TRP A 167 13.68 47.15 -20.70
N ARG A 168 12.73 46.34 -21.16
CA ARG A 168 12.21 46.38 -22.52
C ARG A 168 10.74 46.78 -22.53
N PHE A 169 10.36 47.66 -23.44
CA PHE A 169 8.98 48.10 -23.66
C PHE A 169 8.84 48.79 -25.01
N THR A 170 7.62 48.85 -25.55
CA THR A 170 7.27 49.64 -26.73
C THR A 170 6.50 50.88 -26.32
N ALA A 171 6.89 52.05 -26.81
CA ALA A 171 6.24 53.32 -26.49
C ALA A 171 5.98 54.20 -27.73
N SER A 172 4.88 54.95 -27.70
CA SER A 172 4.56 56.03 -28.65
C SER A 172 3.87 57.19 -27.95
N ALA A 173 3.85 58.36 -28.59
CA ALA A 173 3.11 59.53 -28.15
C ALA A 173 2.31 60.15 -29.30
N ASP A 174 1.13 60.68 -29.01
CA ASP A 174 0.28 61.37 -30.01
C ASP A 174 0.94 62.60 -30.65
N GLN A 175 1.96 63.16 -30.01
CA GLN A 175 2.83 64.21 -30.53
C GLN A 175 4.25 64.06 -29.95
N ALA A 176 5.26 64.61 -30.64
CA ALA A 176 6.65 64.53 -30.20
C ALA A 176 6.83 64.99 -28.74
N THR A 177 7.40 64.13 -27.90
CA THR A 177 7.62 64.40 -26.48
C THR A 177 8.78 63.56 -25.94
N VAL A 178 9.18 63.78 -24.70
CA VAL A 178 10.23 63.00 -24.03
C VAL A 178 9.59 62.23 -22.88
N LEU A 179 9.87 60.93 -22.79
CA LEU A 179 9.47 60.06 -21.70
C LEU A 179 10.69 59.69 -20.84
N PRO A 180 10.87 60.32 -19.68
CA PRO A 180 11.85 59.87 -18.70
C PRO A 180 11.48 58.50 -18.14
N VAL A 181 12.41 57.55 -18.25
CA VAL A 181 12.31 56.19 -17.73
C VAL A 181 13.38 55.99 -16.68
N ARG A 182 12.99 55.50 -15.50
CA ARG A 182 13.84 55.46 -14.31
C ARG A 182 13.62 54.18 -13.50
N LEU A 183 14.69 53.44 -13.26
CA LEU A 183 14.78 52.38 -12.23
C LEU A 183 15.72 52.91 -11.14
N LEU A 184 15.16 53.32 -10.00
CA LEU A 184 15.88 54.06 -8.95
C LEU A 184 15.77 53.35 -7.61
N GLU A 185 16.82 53.40 -6.79
CA GLU A 185 16.75 52.97 -5.39
C GLU A 185 15.61 53.69 -4.64
N GLN A 186 14.82 52.94 -3.88
CA GLN A 186 13.66 53.46 -3.14
C GLN A 186 14.08 54.38 -1.97
N SER A 187 15.28 54.19 -1.42
CA SER A 187 15.81 54.98 -0.31
C SER A 187 16.88 55.97 -0.77
N PRO A 188 17.06 57.12 -0.10
CA PRO A 188 18.15 58.04 -0.37
C PRO A 188 19.51 57.31 -0.31
N PRO A 189 20.42 57.54 -1.27
CA PRO A 189 20.47 58.67 -2.20
C PRO A 189 19.76 58.48 -3.56
N HIS A 190 18.85 57.51 -3.71
CA HIS A 190 18.07 57.25 -4.95
C HIS A 190 18.93 57.04 -6.20
N ARG A 191 20.00 56.24 -6.08
CA ARG A 191 20.89 56.02 -7.22
C ARG A 191 20.14 55.30 -8.33
N ALA A 192 20.46 55.67 -9.57
CA ALA A 192 19.83 55.08 -10.73
C ALA A 192 20.52 53.78 -11.14
N VAL A 193 19.72 52.73 -11.34
CA VAL A 193 20.13 51.53 -12.09
C VAL A 193 19.97 51.80 -13.58
N ILE A 194 18.80 52.32 -13.99
CA ILE A 194 18.50 52.73 -15.37
C ILE A 194 17.95 54.15 -15.34
N THR A 195 18.53 55.03 -16.15
CA THR A 195 18.01 56.37 -16.41
C THR A 195 18.12 56.68 -17.89
N SER A 196 17.00 56.95 -18.54
CA SER A 196 16.99 57.36 -19.95
C SER A 196 15.83 58.32 -20.22
N ASP A 197 16.08 59.30 -21.08
CA ASP A 197 15.07 60.25 -21.55
C ASP A 197 14.77 59.94 -23.02
N LEU A 198 13.61 59.33 -23.26
CA LEU A 198 13.29 58.74 -24.55
C LEU A 198 12.45 59.70 -25.39
N ALA A 199 12.98 60.12 -26.53
CA ALA A 199 12.19 60.85 -27.53
C ALA A 199 11.11 59.92 -28.11
N LEU A 200 9.85 60.27 -27.90
CA LEU A 200 8.70 59.58 -28.45
C LEU A 200 8.14 60.34 -29.65
N SER A 201 7.67 59.60 -30.64
CA SER A 201 6.93 60.10 -31.80
C SER A 201 5.58 59.37 -31.92
N ARG A 202 4.82 59.69 -32.96
CA ARG A 202 3.55 58.98 -33.26
C ARG A 202 3.75 57.51 -33.59
N GLU A 203 4.90 57.14 -34.14
CA GLU A 203 5.19 55.75 -34.47
C GLU A 203 5.68 55.00 -33.21
N PRO A 204 5.07 53.84 -32.87
CA PRO A 204 5.54 53.00 -31.78
C PRO A 204 6.97 52.53 -32.01
N LYS A 205 7.83 52.77 -31.03
CA LYS A 205 9.21 52.30 -31.02
C LYS A 205 9.46 51.42 -29.81
N THR A 206 10.16 50.31 -30.02
CA THR A 206 10.63 49.44 -28.94
C THR A 206 11.94 49.96 -28.40
N PHE A 207 12.01 50.08 -27.09
CA PHE A 207 13.18 50.49 -26.33
C PHE A 207 13.66 49.31 -25.50
N GLU A 208 14.98 49.16 -25.42
CA GLU A 208 15.66 48.22 -24.54
C GLU A 208 16.74 49.00 -23.81
N LEU A 209 16.56 49.16 -22.51
CA LEU A 209 17.47 49.92 -21.64
C LEU A 209 18.20 48.93 -20.75
N ARG A 210 19.52 49.10 -20.62
CA ARG A 210 20.35 48.26 -19.76
C ARG A 210 21.04 49.10 -18.71
N GLY A 211 21.13 48.57 -17.49
CA GLY A 211 21.74 49.25 -16.36
C GLY A 211 22.35 48.27 -15.37
N VAL A 212 23.46 48.69 -14.75
CA VAL A 212 24.12 47.90 -13.71
C VAL A 212 23.76 48.47 -12.36
N ALA A 213 23.27 47.64 -11.45
CA ALA A 213 22.83 48.13 -10.15
C ALA A 213 24.04 48.54 -9.29
N PRO A 214 24.03 49.76 -8.71
CA PRO A 214 25.15 50.26 -7.93
C PRO A 214 25.18 49.75 -6.47
N SER A 215 24.11 49.10 -6.00
CA SER A 215 23.97 48.56 -4.64
C SER A 215 22.96 47.40 -4.58
N ASP A 216 22.91 46.73 -3.42
CA ASP A 216 21.96 45.65 -3.08
C ASP A 216 20.68 46.22 -2.43
N LEU A 217 19.91 47.04 -3.16
CA LEU A 217 18.73 47.71 -2.62
C LEU A 217 17.47 47.47 -3.42
N LEU A 218 16.32 47.74 -2.78
CA LEU A 218 15.03 47.82 -3.45
C LEU A 218 15.03 49.03 -4.39
N CYS A 219 14.82 48.77 -5.68
CA CYS A 219 14.61 49.80 -6.69
C CYS A 219 13.16 49.86 -7.12
N VAL A 220 12.71 51.00 -7.60
CA VAL A 220 11.39 51.15 -8.18
C VAL A 220 11.48 51.53 -9.65
N ALA A 221 10.76 50.77 -10.47
CA ALA A 221 10.58 51.02 -11.89
C ALA A 221 9.47 52.07 -12.09
N SER A 222 9.80 53.18 -12.73
CA SER A 222 8.84 54.25 -13.04
C SER A 222 9.00 54.82 -14.45
N PHE A 223 7.86 55.06 -15.09
CA PHE A 223 7.73 55.92 -16.26
C PHE A 223 7.26 57.30 -15.79
N GLN A 224 8.09 58.33 -15.95
CA GLN A 224 7.73 59.67 -15.51
C GLN A 224 7.00 60.39 -16.65
N VAL A 225 5.70 60.61 -16.48
CA VAL A 225 4.76 61.00 -17.53
C VAL A 225 4.23 62.43 -17.34
N GLY A 226 4.99 63.33 -16.70
CA GLY A 226 4.54 64.70 -16.39
C GLY A 226 5.45 65.83 -16.88
N GLY A 227 4.87 67.01 -17.11
CA GLY A 227 5.58 68.24 -17.49
C GLY A 227 4.92 69.06 -18.62
N THR A 228 4.03 68.45 -19.42
CA THR A 228 3.38 69.12 -20.56
C THR A 228 1.92 68.65 -20.70
N PRO A 229 0.91 69.52 -20.51
CA PRO A 229 -0.50 69.14 -20.60
C PRO A 229 -0.90 68.61 -21.99
N GLY A 230 -1.81 67.62 -22.03
CA GLY A 230 -2.51 67.21 -23.25
C GLY A 230 -1.84 66.14 -24.12
N ARG A 231 -0.85 65.40 -23.60
CA ARG A 231 -0.17 64.31 -24.34
C ARG A 231 -0.77 62.94 -24.02
N LYS A 232 -0.90 62.07 -25.03
CA LYS A 232 -1.28 60.66 -24.88
C LYS A 232 -0.06 59.79 -25.17
N ILE A 233 0.38 59.03 -24.17
CA ILE A 233 1.50 58.08 -24.26
C ILE A 233 0.93 56.67 -24.22
N GLN A 234 1.37 55.80 -25.12
CA GLN A 234 1.04 54.38 -25.09
C GLN A 234 2.26 53.55 -24.71
N LEU A 235 2.07 52.54 -23.87
CA LEU A 235 3.09 51.59 -23.41
C LEU A 235 2.62 50.16 -23.67
N GLN A 236 3.50 49.32 -24.22
CA GLN A 236 3.20 47.92 -24.56
C GLN A 236 4.40 47.04 -24.26
N ALA A 237 4.18 45.73 -24.10
CA ALA A 237 5.24 44.72 -23.96
C ALA A 237 6.30 45.06 -22.88
N VAL A 238 5.86 45.55 -21.72
CA VAL A 238 6.75 45.97 -20.63
C VAL A 238 7.31 44.73 -19.93
N SER A 239 8.64 44.61 -19.88
CA SER A 239 9.36 43.56 -19.16
C SER A 239 10.64 44.10 -18.52
N LEU A 240 10.96 43.61 -17.33
CA LEU A 240 12.23 43.90 -16.65
C LEU A 240 12.87 42.57 -16.29
N THR A 241 14.07 42.33 -16.80
CA THR A 241 14.84 41.12 -16.53
C THR A 241 16.14 41.46 -15.85
N GLY A 242 16.66 40.57 -15.03
CA GLY A 242 17.98 40.74 -14.44
C GLY A 242 18.32 39.66 -13.41
N PRO A 243 19.53 39.75 -12.84
CA PRO A 243 19.99 38.93 -11.74
C PRO A 243 18.96 38.83 -10.62
N MET A 244 18.37 37.65 -10.46
CA MET A 244 17.67 37.28 -9.24
C MET A 244 18.68 36.64 -8.30
N THR A 245 19.18 37.42 -7.34
CA THR A 245 19.59 36.79 -6.09
C THR A 245 18.31 36.40 -5.35
N ARG A 246 18.18 35.12 -4.97
CA ARG A 246 17.14 34.72 -4.00
C ARG A 246 17.31 35.62 -2.78
N ASN A 247 16.40 36.58 -2.65
CA ASN A 247 16.54 37.71 -1.76
C ASN A 247 16.80 37.25 -0.31
N LYS A 248 17.97 37.60 0.25
CA LYS A 248 18.31 37.38 1.67
C LYS A 248 17.46 38.25 2.63
N HIS A 249 16.63 39.17 2.13
CA HIS A 249 15.88 40.12 2.95
C HIS A 249 14.37 40.24 2.72
N ALA A 250 13.76 39.41 1.86
CA ALA A 250 12.43 38.95 2.22
C ALA A 250 12.67 38.01 3.42
N ARG A 251 12.29 38.43 4.62
CA ARG A 251 12.14 37.52 5.76
C ARG A 251 11.05 36.49 5.42
N ARG A 252 11.32 35.57 4.49
CA ARG A 252 10.99 34.18 4.77
C ARG A 252 11.81 33.89 6.02
N PRO A 253 11.23 33.47 7.14
CA PRO A 253 12.04 32.89 8.18
C PRO A 253 12.83 31.79 7.47
N THR A 254 14.14 31.97 7.34
CA THR A 254 15.02 30.83 7.26
C THR A 254 14.75 30.12 8.58
N TYR A 255 13.80 29.18 8.56
CA TYR A 255 13.68 28.18 9.61
C TYR A 255 14.93 27.29 9.49
N ALA A 256 16.09 27.89 9.73
CA ALA A 256 17.24 27.14 10.17
C ALA A 256 16.74 26.42 11.43
N THR A 257 16.76 25.11 11.40
CA THR A 257 16.49 24.26 12.57
C THR A 257 17.55 24.44 13.67
N ALA A 258 18.48 25.41 13.49
CA ALA A 258 19.35 25.92 14.53
C ALA A 258 18.53 26.31 15.77
N GLY A 259 18.77 25.59 16.85
CA GLY A 259 18.09 25.82 18.12
C GLY A 259 16.67 25.24 18.23
N ARG A 260 16.33 24.13 17.56
CA ARG A 260 15.12 23.32 17.85
C ARG A 260 15.42 21.84 17.71
N PHE A 261 14.72 20.99 18.46
CA PHE A 261 14.69 19.54 18.22
C PHE A 261 13.24 19.04 18.18
N PHE A 262 13.04 17.89 17.56
CA PHE A 262 11.70 17.37 17.32
C PHE A 262 11.47 15.96 17.81
N THR A 263 12.50 15.28 18.30
CA THR A 263 12.39 13.99 18.95
C THR A 263 12.97 14.05 20.36
N VAL A 264 12.32 13.32 21.26
CA VAL A 264 12.77 13.08 22.64
C VAL A 264 12.57 11.59 22.90
N PHE A 265 13.53 10.97 23.56
CA PHE A 265 13.50 9.56 23.91
C PHE A 265 13.53 9.37 25.42
N ALA A 266 12.88 8.32 25.91
CA ALA A 266 13.07 7.76 27.24
C ALA A 266 13.63 6.34 27.09
N GLY A 267 14.95 6.19 27.23
CA GLY A 267 15.64 4.99 26.75
C GLY A 267 15.45 4.82 25.25
N SER A 268 14.94 3.66 24.81
CA SER A 268 14.61 3.37 23.40
C SER A 268 13.26 3.93 22.94
N ASP A 269 12.41 4.40 23.85
CA ASP A 269 11.05 4.80 23.50
C ASP A 269 10.98 6.27 23.05
N ARG A 270 10.52 6.50 21.82
CA ARG A 270 10.32 7.85 21.29
C ARG A 270 9.04 8.46 21.86
N LEU A 271 9.19 9.51 22.67
CA LEU A 271 8.09 10.15 23.36
C LEU A 271 7.24 10.99 22.39
N PRO A 272 5.90 10.90 22.47
CA PRO A 272 5.00 11.72 21.66
C PRO A 272 5.12 13.19 22.02
N ARG A 273 5.12 14.07 21.01
CA ARG A 273 4.94 15.51 21.23
C ARG A 273 3.52 15.79 21.71
N ALA A 274 3.36 16.74 22.62
CA ALA A 274 2.06 17.29 23.01
C ALA A 274 1.29 17.70 21.75
N ARG A 275 0.07 17.20 21.58
CA ARG A 275 -0.66 17.34 20.33
C ARG A 275 -2.15 17.54 20.51
N SER A 276 -2.73 18.37 19.66
CA SER A 276 -4.17 18.62 19.67
C SER A 276 -4.95 17.37 19.26
N ARG A 277 -6.25 17.36 19.59
CA ARG A 277 -7.18 16.38 19.01
C ARG A 277 -7.20 16.55 17.49
N GLY A 278 -7.15 15.42 16.77
CA GLY A 278 -7.20 15.44 15.32
C GLY A 278 -8.52 16.01 14.80
N PHE A 279 -8.45 16.85 13.77
CA PHE A 279 -9.61 17.45 13.09
C PHE A 279 -9.53 17.27 11.57
N ARG A 280 -10.58 17.71 10.87
CA ARG A 280 -10.65 17.73 9.39
C ARG A 280 -10.52 19.15 8.86
N GLN A 281 -9.89 19.27 7.69
CA GLN A 281 -9.87 20.53 6.95
C GLN A 281 -11.28 20.93 6.52
N THR A 282 -11.57 22.23 6.57
CA THR A 282 -12.89 22.77 6.21
C THR A 282 -12.97 23.19 4.74
N ASN A 283 -11.83 23.39 4.08
CA ASN A 283 -11.76 23.71 2.65
C ASN A 283 -12.07 22.48 1.77
N ARG A 284 -12.74 22.70 0.62
CA ARG A 284 -13.07 21.66 -0.36
C ARG A 284 -12.69 22.15 -1.75
N VAL A 285 -11.89 21.36 -2.46
CA VAL A 285 -11.45 21.61 -3.85
C VAL A 285 -11.65 20.36 -4.70
N GLY A 286 -11.73 20.55 -6.03
CA GLY A 286 -11.99 19.48 -7.00
C GLY A 286 -10.81 18.53 -7.20
N GLY A 287 -9.67 19.03 -7.69
CA GLY A 287 -8.45 18.26 -7.95
C GLY A 287 -7.44 18.23 -6.80
N TRP A 288 -6.44 17.35 -6.91
CA TRP A 288 -5.37 17.20 -5.91
C TRP A 288 -4.46 18.44 -5.79
N HIS A 289 -4.54 19.35 -6.76
CA HIS A 289 -3.71 20.54 -6.88
C HIS A 289 -4.52 21.86 -6.94
N ASP A 290 -5.85 21.81 -6.95
CA ASP A 290 -6.73 22.95 -7.28
C ASP A 290 -6.99 23.88 -6.07
N GLY A 291 -6.02 24.03 -5.16
CA GLY A 291 -6.23 24.76 -3.91
C GLY A 291 -4.94 25.31 -3.30
N SER A 292 -5.06 25.95 -2.14
CA SER A 292 -3.89 26.44 -1.42
C SER A 292 -3.02 25.27 -0.96
N HIS A 293 -1.71 25.45 -1.09
CA HIS A 293 -0.69 24.55 -0.55
C HIS A 293 -0.12 25.07 0.78
N ARG A 294 -0.52 26.26 1.23
CA ARG A 294 0.02 26.91 2.43
C ARG A 294 -1.04 27.32 3.44
N ASP A 295 -2.27 27.52 2.99
CA ASP A 295 -3.35 27.99 3.84
C ASP A 295 -4.16 26.79 4.33
N LEU A 296 -4.00 26.49 5.61
CA LEU A 296 -4.75 25.45 6.29
C LEU A 296 -6.03 26.04 6.88
N HIS A 297 -7.17 25.67 6.32
CA HIS A 297 -8.48 26.02 6.89
C HIS A 297 -8.91 25.02 7.95
N PHE A 298 -9.27 25.51 9.14
CA PHE A 298 -9.60 24.69 10.31
C PHE A 298 -10.99 25.00 10.89
N PRO A 299 -11.62 24.07 11.65
CA PRO A 299 -12.90 24.32 12.30
C PRO A 299 -12.75 25.21 13.55
N PRO A 300 -13.81 25.89 14.01
CA PRO A 300 -13.76 26.74 15.20
C PRO A 300 -13.13 26.04 16.40
N GLY A 301 -12.17 26.70 17.06
CA GLY A 301 -11.52 26.21 18.27
C GLY A 301 -10.47 25.11 18.08
N ALA A 302 -10.24 24.59 16.86
CA ALA A 302 -9.27 23.53 16.62
C ALA A 302 -7.81 24.00 16.63
N PHE A 303 -7.57 25.24 16.21
CA PHE A 303 -6.25 25.86 16.24
C PHE A 303 -6.40 27.29 16.80
N ARG A 304 -5.62 27.61 17.82
CA ARG A 304 -5.57 28.93 18.46
C ARG A 304 -4.21 29.57 18.23
N ASP A 305 -4.20 30.89 18.12
CA ASP A 305 -2.98 31.67 18.03
C ASP A 305 -2.25 31.71 19.38
N GLY A 306 -0.92 31.88 19.36
CA GLY A 306 -0.15 32.40 20.49
C GLY A 306 1.30 31.89 20.68
N GLN A 307 1.83 32.03 21.91
CA GLN A 307 3.24 32.31 22.25
C GLN A 307 4.37 31.56 21.51
N SER A 308 4.15 30.37 20.96
CA SER A 308 5.15 29.69 20.11
C SER A 308 4.54 29.09 18.84
N VAL A 309 3.84 29.90 18.04
CA VAL A 309 3.69 29.60 16.59
C VAL A 309 5.05 29.20 15.99
N ARG A 310 6.12 29.83 16.49
CA ARG A 310 7.52 29.51 16.20
C ARG A 310 7.81 28.00 16.21
N ASP A 311 7.51 27.28 17.29
CA ASP A 311 7.88 25.86 17.45
C ASP A 311 6.75 24.88 17.13
N THR A 312 5.60 25.41 16.70
CA THR A 312 4.40 24.65 16.38
C THR A 312 4.49 24.07 14.97
N GLU A 313 4.08 22.81 14.82
CA GLU A 313 3.97 22.14 13.52
C GLU A 313 2.58 21.56 13.33
N VAL A 314 2.10 21.65 12.10
CA VAL A 314 0.89 20.95 11.66
C VAL A 314 1.32 19.65 11.02
N VAL A 315 0.75 18.56 11.51
CA VAL A 315 0.78 17.30 10.78
C VAL A 315 -0.52 17.16 10.00
N VAL A 316 -0.40 16.91 8.70
CA VAL A 316 -1.54 16.91 7.79
C VAL A 316 -1.43 15.83 6.73
N ILE A 317 -2.50 15.03 6.58
CA ILE A 317 -2.80 14.31 5.34
C ILE A 317 -3.56 15.31 4.45
N PRO A 318 -2.95 15.81 3.37
CA PRO A 318 -3.61 16.74 2.45
C PRO A 318 -4.68 16.01 1.63
N ARG A 319 -5.14 16.62 0.52
CA ARG A 319 -6.19 16.03 -0.33
C ARG A 319 -5.88 14.61 -0.83
N ALA A 320 -4.59 14.29 -0.95
CA ALA A 320 -4.05 12.99 -1.34
C ALA A 320 -3.78 12.09 -0.12
N GLN A 321 -4.32 10.88 -0.12
CA GLN A 321 -4.29 9.93 1.01
C GLN A 321 -2.97 9.18 1.21
N TRP A 322 -2.04 9.31 0.26
CA TRP A 322 -0.75 8.60 0.22
C TRP A 322 0.41 9.42 0.77
N VAL A 323 0.13 10.58 1.36
CA VAL A 323 1.14 11.47 1.93
C VAL A 323 0.68 12.04 3.25
N GLN A 324 1.65 12.28 4.12
CA GLN A 324 1.50 13.12 5.30
C GLN A 324 2.66 14.10 5.33
N ASN A 325 2.35 15.38 5.46
CA ASN A 325 3.33 16.44 5.63
C ASN A 325 3.40 16.86 7.11
N VAL A 326 4.60 17.20 7.58
CA VAL A 326 4.82 17.88 8.86
C VAL A 326 5.36 19.27 8.55
N LEU A 327 4.56 20.30 8.81
CA LEU A 327 4.78 21.65 8.29
C LEU A 327 4.80 22.67 9.43
N PRO A 328 5.87 23.47 9.58
CA PRO A 328 5.90 24.58 10.52
C PRO A 328 4.83 25.62 10.21
N VAL A 329 4.32 26.27 11.25
CA VAL A 329 3.28 27.29 11.15
C VAL A 329 3.93 28.68 11.22
N THR A 330 3.49 29.61 10.35
CA THR A 330 3.96 31.01 10.37
C THR A 330 3.00 31.94 11.09
N SER A 331 1.69 31.73 10.89
CA SER A 331 0.66 32.54 11.52
C SER A 331 -0.64 31.75 11.67
N VAL A 332 -1.46 32.14 12.65
CA VAL A 332 -2.81 31.59 12.84
C VAL A 332 -3.77 32.76 12.99
N ASN A 333 -4.83 32.77 12.19
CA ASN A 333 -5.92 33.73 12.31
C ASN A 333 -7.18 32.98 12.76
N GLU A 334 -7.58 33.20 14.01
CA GLU A 334 -8.76 32.54 14.59
C GLU A 334 -10.09 33.09 14.05
N GLU A 335 -10.14 34.36 13.65
CA GLU A 335 -11.33 35.00 13.09
C GLU A 335 -11.66 34.43 11.70
N THR A 336 -10.65 34.34 10.83
CA THR A 336 -10.81 33.77 9.48
C THR A 336 -10.71 32.24 9.47
N ARG A 337 -10.20 31.65 10.57
CA ARG A 337 -9.93 30.21 10.75
C ARG A 337 -8.96 29.65 9.72
N VAL A 338 -7.87 30.39 9.49
CA VAL A 338 -6.80 30.05 8.56
C VAL A 338 -5.46 30.09 9.28
N ALA A 339 -4.70 29.01 9.17
CA ALA A 339 -3.31 28.96 9.60
C ALA A 339 -2.43 28.94 8.35
N GLU A 340 -1.44 29.82 8.30
CA GLU A 340 -0.45 29.88 7.23
C GLU A 340 0.74 28.98 7.57
N LEU A 341 1.15 28.15 6.61
CA LEU A 341 2.26 27.22 6.74
C LEU A 341 3.54 27.80 6.11
N ALA A 342 4.67 27.53 6.76
CA ALA A 342 6.00 28.00 6.35
C ALA A 342 6.42 27.47 4.98
N TYR A 343 5.94 26.29 4.59
CA TYR A 343 6.29 25.61 3.36
C TYR A 343 5.05 25.05 2.66
N PRO A 344 5.08 24.94 1.32
CA PRO A 344 3.96 24.34 0.61
C PRO A 344 3.85 22.86 0.96
N ALA A 345 2.64 22.39 1.21
CA ALA A 345 2.32 20.97 1.30
C ALA A 345 2.49 20.30 -0.05
N SER A 346 2.66 18.98 -0.06
CA SER A 346 2.81 18.20 -1.30
C SER A 346 1.57 18.28 -2.18
N TYR A 347 0.37 18.27 -1.58
CA TYR A 347 -0.90 18.39 -2.30
C TYR A 347 -1.75 19.50 -1.68
N ALA A 348 -2.82 19.89 -2.37
CA ALA A 348 -3.72 20.93 -1.89
C ALA A 348 -4.22 20.62 -0.48
N LEU A 349 -4.21 21.64 0.39
CA LEU A 349 -4.74 21.60 1.75
C LEU A 349 -6.27 21.69 1.70
N ALA A 350 -6.89 20.56 1.40
CA ALA A 350 -8.33 20.41 1.37
C ALA A 350 -8.79 19.03 1.83
N TYR A 351 -10.07 18.95 2.17
CA TYR A 351 -10.75 17.75 2.65
C TYR A 351 -10.32 16.46 1.92
N CYS A 352 -9.71 15.52 2.65
CA CYS A 352 -9.41 14.19 2.16
C CYS A 352 -10.62 13.26 2.38
N GLY A 353 -11.21 12.76 1.29
CA GLY A 353 -12.45 11.98 1.33
C GLY A 353 -12.30 10.47 1.56
N ALA A 354 -11.07 9.95 1.66
CA ALA A 354 -10.79 8.52 1.53
C ALA A 354 -10.75 7.74 2.87
N GLY A 355 -11.72 7.99 3.76
CA GLY A 355 -11.91 7.17 4.97
C GLY A 355 -11.08 7.55 6.20
N HIS A 356 -10.30 8.64 6.17
CA HIS A 356 -9.64 9.15 7.38
C HIS A 356 -10.62 9.89 8.29
N GLY A 357 -10.72 9.47 9.56
CA GLY A 357 -11.54 10.10 10.59
C GLY A 357 -11.15 11.54 10.87
N SER A 358 -9.84 11.78 11.07
CA SER A 358 -9.20 13.08 11.20
C SER A 358 -7.94 13.10 10.34
N THR A 359 -7.63 14.24 9.72
CA THR A 359 -6.54 14.37 8.75
C THR A 359 -5.52 15.43 9.14
N VAL A 360 -5.75 16.15 10.24
CA VAL A 360 -4.89 17.21 10.72
C VAL A 360 -4.79 17.15 12.24
N TRP A 361 -3.60 17.38 12.79
CA TRP A 361 -3.42 17.75 14.19
C TRP A 361 -2.26 18.74 14.32
N VAL A 362 -2.20 19.42 15.45
CA VAL A 362 -1.16 20.42 15.75
C VAL A 362 -0.27 19.86 16.85
N GLU A 363 1.04 19.93 16.68
CA GLU A 363 2.02 19.44 17.66
C GLU A 363 2.80 20.59 18.29
N ASN A 364 3.34 20.30 19.48
CA ASN A 364 4.21 21.15 20.28
C ASN A 364 3.54 22.38 20.88
N ARG A 365 2.38 22.15 21.50
CA ARG A 365 1.63 23.19 22.22
C ARG A 365 1.45 22.81 23.68
N LEU A 366 1.76 23.72 24.60
CA LEU A 366 1.54 23.53 26.03
C LEU A 366 0.06 23.39 26.41
N ASP A 367 -0.85 23.97 25.61
CA ASP A 367 -2.30 23.81 25.80
C ASP A 367 -2.73 22.34 25.62
N ASP A 368 -2.00 21.62 24.76
CA ASP A 368 -2.31 20.27 24.31
C ASP A 368 -1.45 19.22 25.04
N LEU A 369 -0.58 19.63 25.98
CA LEU A 369 0.14 18.72 26.86
C LEU A 369 -0.84 18.18 27.89
N ASP A 370 -1.34 16.97 27.74
CA ASP A 370 -2.53 16.51 28.48
C ASP A 370 -2.49 15.06 28.98
N SER A 371 -1.45 14.31 28.60
CA SER A 371 -1.30 12.89 28.93
C SER A 371 0.14 12.49 29.33
N PRO A 372 0.32 11.43 30.14
CA PRO A 372 1.65 10.91 30.48
C PRO A 372 2.46 10.47 29.25
N GLY A 373 3.73 10.87 29.22
CA GLY A 373 4.68 10.65 28.13
C GLY A 373 4.79 11.81 27.14
N GLU A 374 3.87 12.77 27.16
CA GLU A 374 3.90 13.91 26.24
C GLU A 374 4.89 14.98 26.66
N TRP A 375 5.46 15.68 25.67
CA TRP A 375 6.39 16.79 25.89
C TRP A 375 6.16 17.97 24.94
N ALA A 376 6.60 19.15 25.36
CA ALA A 376 6.60 20.36 24.54
C ALA A 376 7.90 21.16 24.74
N LEU A 377 8.42 21.73 23.65
CA LEU A 377 9.60 22.58 23.62
C LEU A 377 9.21 24.04 23.41
N ASP A 378 9.69 24.89 24.30
CA ASP A 378 9.80 26.33 24.10
C ASP A 378 11.27 26.65 23.77
N SER A 379 11.57 26.73 22.47
CA SER A 379 12.94 26.93 22.00
C SER A 379 13.45 28.33 22.28
N ALA A 380 12.55 29.32 22.38
CA ALA A 380 12.92 30.71 22.65
C ALA A 380 13.36 30.88 24.11
N ALA A 381 12.68 30.20 25.04
CA ALA A 381 13.06 30.20 26.46
C ALA A 381 14.09 29.13 26.83
N GLY A 382 14.42 28.22 25.92
CA GLY A 382 15.34 27.10 26.18
C GLY A 382 14.76 26.07 27.15
N ARG A 383 13.45 25.83 27.13
CA ARG A 383 12.75 24.97 28.10
C ARG A 383 12.09 23.77 27.44
N LEU A 384 12.36 22.58 27.98
CA LEU A 384 11.65 21.36 27.66
C LEU A 384 10.68 21.01 28.78
N TYR A 385 9.39 20.91 28.48
CA TYR A 385 8.33 20.49 29.39
C TYR A 385 7.96 19.04 29.11
N LEU A 386 7.83 18.20 30.13
CA LEU A 386 7.50 16.78 30.00
C LEU A 386 6.52 16.37 31.10
N TRP A 387 5.45 15.67 30.72
CA TRP A 387 4.68 14.86 31.66
C TRP A 387 5.28 13.45 31.63
N PRO A 388 6.06 13.02 32.64
CA PRO A 388 6.66 11.68 32.65
C PRO A 388 5.59 10.58 32.81
N ARG A 389 5.82 9.40 32.22
CA ARG A 389 4.95 8.23 32.44
C ARG A 389 5.01 7.69 33.87
N GLY A 390 6.14 7.90 34.55
CA GLY A 390 6.32 7.59 35.98
C GLY A 390 6.31 8.84 36.87
N ASN A 391 6.78 8.70 38.10
CA ASN A 391 6.76 9.79 39.09
C ASN A 391 7.75 10.94 38.79
N ARG A 392 8.75 10.70 37.93
CA ARG A 392 9.74 11.68 37.47
C ARG A 392 10.30 11.28 36.09
N PRO A 393 10.91 12.21 35.33
CA PRO A 393 11.67 11.91 34.12
C PRO A 393 12.82 10.93 34.42
N GLN A 394 13.05 9.97 33.51
CA GLN A 394 14.13 8.97 33.61
C GLN A 394 14.71 8.69 32.22
N ASP A 395 16.04 8.67 32.11
CA ASP A 395 16.80 8.42 30.86
C ASP A 395 16.27 9.22 29.66
N ILE A 396 16.00 10.50 29.89
CA ILE A 396 15.51 11.39 28.83
C ILE A 396 16.67 11.84 27.96
N ARG A 397 16.54 11.62 26.65
CA ARG A 397 17.58 11.92 25.67
C ARG A 397 17.03 12.75 24.51
N VAL A 398 17.85 13.67 24.02
CA VAL A 398 17.55 14.53 22.88
C VAL A 398 18.61 14.33 21.80
N PRO A 399 18.24 13.87 20.60
CA PRO A 399 19.16 13.76 19.47
C PRO A 399 19.79 15.08 19.03
N LEU A 400 21.09 15.04 18.73
CA LEU A 400 21.85 16.19 18.23
C LEU A 400 22.01 16.18 16.70
N LEU A 401 22.01 14.99 16.08
CA LEU A 401 22.32 14.80 14.67
C LEU A 401 21.22 14.00 13.97
N THR A 402 20.94 14.34 12.71
CA THR A 402 20.17 13.48 11.80
C THR A 402 21.07 12.44 11.14
N GLU A 403 22.26 12.86 10.70
CA GLU A 403 23.30 12.05 10.04
C GLU A 403 24.49 11.84 10.98
N MET A 404 24.69 10.59 11.41
CA MET A 404 25.73 10.21 12.37
C MET A 404 27.01 9.78 11.67
N LEU A 405 26.88 9.09 10.54
CA LEU A 405 27.99 8.55 9.77
C LEU A 405 27.77 8.82 8.28
N ARG A 406 28.78 9.34 7.61
CA ARG A 406 28.80 9.55 6.16
C ARG A 406 30.01 8.88 5.53
N ILE A 407 29.79 8.05 4.51
CA ILE A 407 30.83 7.57 3.61
C ILE A 407 30.78 8.46 2.38
N GLU A 408 31.84 9.24 2.14
CA GLU A 408 31.84 10.32 1.15
C GLU A 408 32.93 10.08 0.09
N GLY A 409 32.50 9.85 -1.14
CA GLY A 409 33.35 9.95 -2.32
C GLY A 409 33.45 11.38 -2.84
N GLN A 410 34.25 11.57 -3.87
CA GLN A 410 34.28 12.82 -4.62
C GLN A 410 33.22 12.80 -5.72
N ILE A 411 32.18 13.61 -5.53
CA ILE A 411 31.07 13.78 -6.46
C ILE A 411 31.40 14.81 -7.53
N ASN A 412 31.14 14.47 -8.79
CA ASN A 412 31.21 15.34 -9.96
C ASN A 412 29.82 15.42 -10.63
N PRO A 413 28.96 16.36 -10.20
CA PRO A 413 27.58 16.42 -10.67
C PRO A 413 27.44 16.63 -12.18
N MET A 414 28.34 17.41 -12.79
CA MET A 414 28.29 17.72 -14.23
C MET A 414 29.11 16.77 -15.10
N GLY A 415 30.00 15.98 -14.49
CA GLY A 415 30.82 15.04 -15.22
C GLY A 415 30.19 13.63 -15.31
N PRO A 416 30.72 12.80 -16.22
CA PRO A 416 30.17 11.48 -16.48
C PRO A 416 30.46 10.45 -15.37
N THR A 417 31.39 10.73 -14.45
CA THR A 417 31.86 9.79 -13.43
C THR A 417 32.16 10.49 -12.10
N ASP A 418 31.98 9.77 -10.99
CA ASP A 418 32.41 10.16 -9.65
C ASP A 418 33.61 9.32 -9.21
N THR A 419 34.31 9.74 -8.16
CA THR A 419 35.35 8.93 -7.52
C THR A 419 34.84 8.44 -6.17
N PRO A 420 34.43 7.17 -6.03
CA PRO A 420 33.78 6.71 -4.81
C PRO A 420 34.79 6.31 -3.72
N ALA A 421 34.38 6.47 -2.45
CA ALA A 421 35.03 5.80 -1.33
C ALA A 421 34.67 4.30 -1.31
N ARG A 422 35.59 3.42 -0.89
CA ARG A 422 35.45 1.97 -1.14
C ARG A 422 35.81 1.06 0.03
N GLY A 423 35.16 -0.11 0.08
CA GLY A 423 35.63 -1.26 0.86
C GLY A 423 35.51 -1.11 2.38
N LEU A 424 34.52 -0.34 2.86
CA LEU A 424 34.23 -0.17 4.28
C LEU A 424 33.18 -1.20 4.74
N HIS A 425 33.49 -1.99 5.76
CA HIS A 425 32.62 -3.04 6.28
C HIS A 425 32.23 -2.77 7.73
N PHE A 426 30.95 -2.55 8.02
CA PHE A 426 30.39 -2.41 9.36
C PHE A 426 29.67 -3.70 9.77
N GLU A 427 29.97 -4.22 10.96
CA GLU A 427 29.37 -5.48 11.42
C GLU A 427 28.92 -5.45 12.88
N GLY A 428 27.67 -5.82 13.14
CA GLY A 428 27.14 -5.95 14.51
C GLY A 428 26.99 -4.63 15.28
N ILE A 429 27.07 -3.49 14.60
CA ILE A 429 26.99 -2.15 15.22
C ILE A 429 25.54 -1.68 15.29
N THR A 430 25.16 -1.11 16.44
CA THR A 430 23.85 -0.46 16.62
C THR A 430 23.98 1.05 16.44
N PHE A 431 23.16 1.65 15.59
CA PHE A 431 22.97 3.09 15.41
C PHE A 431 21.60 3.49 15.95
N SER A 432 21.55 4.50 16.83
CA SER A 432 20.33 4.87 17.53
C SER A 432 20.22 6.37 17.83
N HIS A 433 19.01 6.81 18.15
CA HIS A 433 18.68 8.14 18.65
C HIS A 433 19.17 9.29 17.77
N ALA A 434 18.96 9.19 16.46
CA ALA A 434 19.13 10.34 15.58
C ALA A 434 17.83 11.17 15.48
N GLU A 435 18.02 12.43 15.15
CA GLU A 435 16.98 13.43 15.01
C GLU A 435 16.24 13.27 13.69
N ARG A 436 14.95 13.59 13.65
CA ARG A 436 14.21 13.57 12.37
C ARG A 436 14.67 14.68 11.42
N TYR A 437 14.72 14.35 10.14
CA TYR A 437 14.95 15.33 9.08
C TYR A 437 13.80 16.34 9.02
N SER A 438 14.04 17.65 8.92
CA SER A 438 12.96 18.64 8.84
C SER A 438 12.66 19.05 7.41
N TRP A 439 11.40 19.43 7.17
CA TRP A 439 10.95 19.89 5.86
C TRP A 439 11.53 21.28 5.52
N HIS A 440 12.15 21.45 4.34
CA HIS A 440 12.81 22.71 3.92
C HIS A 440 12.18 23.41 2.70
N GLY A 441 11.02 22.96 2.23
CA GLY A 441 10.20 23.70 1.26
C GLY A 441 10.78 23.92 -0.14
N ARG A 442 11.65 23.02 -0.61
CA ARG A 442 12.07 23.00 -2.02
C ARG A 442 11.09 22.19 -2.85
N SER A 443 10.52 22.83 -3.86
CA SER A 443 9.73 22.17 -4.91
C SER A 443 10.66 21.49 -5.92
N GLY A 444 10.28 20.33 -6.43
CA GLY A 444 10.97 19.67 -7.56
C GLY A 444 12.10 18.72 -7.17
N TRP A 445 12.39 18.55 -5.87
CA TRP A 445 13.47 17.69 -5.36
C TRP A 445 12.97 16.46 -4.58
N GLY A 446 11.66 16.25 -4.53
CA GLY A 446 11.03 15.15 -3.79
C GLY A 446 11.06 13.82 -4.54
N LEU A 447 11.62 12.76 -3.94
CA LEU A 447 11.76 11.43 -4.55
C LEU A 447 10.40 10.72 -4.71
N GLN A 448 9.51 10.88 -3.72
CA GLN A 448 8.09 10.57 -3.82
C GLN A 448 7.34 11.20 -2.64
N HIS A 449 6.31 12.00 -2.93
CA HIS A 449 5.51 12.74 -1.93
C HIS A 449 6.34 13.66 -1.00
N ASP A 450 7.48 14.06 -1.54
CA ASP A 450 8.35 15.16 -1.20
C ASP A 450 9.21 15.06 0.10
N TRP A 451 8.94 14.13 1.04
CA TRP A 451 9.67 14.11 2.33
C TRP A 451 11.08 13.51 2.25
N GLU A 452 11.30 12.48 1.43
CA GLU A 452 12.64 12.06 1.03
C GLU A 452 13.06 12.91 -0.16
N ALA A 453 13.82 13.96 0.11
CA ALA A 453 14.40 14.78 -0.94
C ALA A 453 15.65 14.09 -1.53
N PHE A 454 15.91 14.35 -2.81
CA PHE A 454 17.13 13.96 -3.48
C PHE A 454 18.37 14.52 -2.77
N ASP A 455 19.40 13.67 -2.63
CA ASP A 455 20.68 13.99 -1.97
C ASP A 455 20.53 14.64 -0.56
N ALA A 456 19.53 14.22 0.22
CA ALA A 456 19.28 14.73 1.56
C ALA A 456 20.00 13.95 2.66
N ALA A 457 20.53 14.68 3.65
CA ALA A 457 21.08 14.11 4.88
C ALA A 457 19.94 13.67 5.84
N SER A 458 19.04 12.81 5.35
CA SER A 458 17.82 12.40 6.05
C SER A 458 17.98 11.11 6.88
N ALA A 459 19.15 10.47 6.83
CA ALA A 459 19.40 9.15 7.42
C ALA A 459 20.53 9.13 8.45
N MET A 460 20.49 8.19 9.41
CA MET A 460 21.54 7.99 10.41
C MET A 460 22.90 7.67 9.78
N VAL A 461 22.87 6.84 8.74
CA VAL A 461 24.05 6.46 7.99
C VAL A 461 23.81 6.74 6.51
N ARG A 462 24.78 7.39 5.87
CA ARG A 462 24.68 7.78 4.47
C ARG A 462 25.93 7.39 3.70
N LEU A 463 25.74 6.79 2.53
CA LEU A 463 26.77 6.50 1.54
C LEU A 463 26.53 7.46 0.39
N ARG A 464 27.44 8.38 0.13
CA ARG A 464 27.33 9.38 -0.93
C ARG A 464 28.58 9.28 -1.79
N GLY A 465 28.49 8.59 -2.92
CA GLY A 465 29.68 8.24 -3.70
C GLY A 465 30.46 7.10 -3.07
N ALA A 466 29.86 5.91 -2.96
CA ALA A 466 30.48 4.76 -2.31
C ALA A 466 30.38 3.47 -3.14
N GLU A 467 31.41 2.63 -3.07
CA GLU A 467 31.38 1.29 -3.66
C GLU A 467 31.85 0.21 -2.69
N GLU A 468 31.40 -1.02 -2.91
CA GLU A 468 31.89 -2.21 -2.19
C GLU A 468 31.81 -2.09 -0.65
N CYS A 469 30.91 -1.24 -0.14
CA CYS A 469 30.70 -1.08 1.29
C CYS A 469 29.68 -2.10 1.79
N VAL A 470 29.92 -2.63 2.99
CA VAL A 470 29.15 -3.74 3.55
C VAL A 470 28.62 -3.39 4.93
N PHE A 471 27.35 -3.68 5.18
CA PHE A 471 26.73 -3.64 6.50
C PHE A 471 26.19 -5.04 6.80
N THR A 472 26.68 -5.67 7.87
CA THR A 472 26.26 -7.03 8.23
C THR A 472 25.80 -7.09 9.68
N ALA A 473 24.60 -7.62 9.93
CA ALA A 473 24.06 -7.75 11.29
C ALA A 473 24.03 -6.44 12.12
N CYS A 474 24.03 -5.29 11.45
CA CYS A 474 23.90 -3.99 12.09
C CYS A 474 22.44 -3.70 12.46
N ARG A 475 22.24 -2.78 13.40
CA ARG A 475 20.91 -2.39 13.89
C ARG A 475 20.74 -0.89 13.71
N PHE A 476 19.70 -0.47 13.02
CA PHE A 476 19.29 0.92 12.82
C PHE A 476 17.98 1.08 13.56
N ILE A 477 18.02 1.55 14.81
CA ILE A 477 16.87 1.48 15.72
C ILE A 477 16.58 2.80 16.42
N ASP A 478 15.37 2.93 16.96
CA ASP A 478 14.97 3.94 17.95
C ASP A 478 15.40 5.36 17.56
N SER A 479 14.94 5.81 16.39
CA SER A 479 15.40 7.04 15.76
C SER A 479 14.27 7.85 15.13
N GLY A 480 14.46 9.16 15.00
CA GLY A 480 13.58 10.06 14.26
C GLY A 480 13.84 10.08 12.75
N SER A 481 14.99 9.59 12.30
CA SER A 481 15.45 9.66 10.91
C SER A 481 15.21 8.37 10.13
N THR A 482 15.61 8.39 8.86
CA THR A 482 15.79 7.20 8.02
C THR A 482 16.99 6.38 8.51
N GLY A 483 16.97 5.07 8.30
CA GLY A 483 18.02 4.16 8.78
C GLY A 483 19.34 4.33 8.00
N LEU A 484 19.33 3.86 6.76
CA LEU A 484 20.51 3.85 5.88
C LEU A 484 20.15 4.41 4.50
N ARG A 485 21.03 5.23 3.93
CA ARG A 485 20.81 5.88 2.63
C ARG A 485 22.02 5.74 1.70
N LEU A 486 21.79 5.46 0.42
CA LEU A 486 22.79 5.32 -0.65
C LEU A 486 22.48 6.34 -1.76
N ASP A 487 23.23 7.44 -1.80
CA ASP A 487 23.02 8.58 -2.66
C ASP A 487 24.00 8.66 -3.83
N LEU A 488 23.49 9.19 -4.94
CA LEU A 488 24.22 9.52 -6.15
C LEU A 488 24.93 8.27 -6.69
N HIS A 489 26.25 8.22 -6.60
CA HIS A 489 27.03 7.05 -6.96
C HIS A 489 27.04 6.04 -5.81
N ALA A 490 26.44 4.87 -6.04
CA ALA A 490 26.44 3.77 -5.10
C ALA A 490 26.43 2.42 -5.84
N GLN A 491 27.54 1.69 -5.83
CA GLN A 491 27.63 0.39 -6.52
C GLN A 491 28.16 -0.73 -5.66
N GLN A 492 27.61 -1.93 -5.86
CA GLN A 492 28.11 -3.16 -5.24
C GLN A 492 28.14 -3.11 -3.71
N ASN A 493 27.27 -2.30 -3.10
CA ASN A 493 27.13 -2.24 -1.65
C ASN A 493 26.21 -3.36 -1.17
N VAL A 494 26.49 -3.89 0.01
CA VAL A 494 25.75 -5.03 0.59
C VAL A 494 25.19 -4.63 1.95
N VAL A 495 23.89 -4.81 2.15
CA VAL A 495 23.22 -4.69 3.45
C VAL A 495 22.57 -6.02 3.75
N ARG A 496 23.16 -6.76 4.70
CA ARG A 496 22.79 -8.14 4.97
C ARG A 496 22.51 -8.40 6.44
N GLY A 497 21.40 -9.07 6.75
CA GLY A 497 21.14 -9.49 8.11
C GLY A 497 20.87 -8.33 9.07
N CYS A 498 20.61 -7.11 8.58
CA CYS A 498 20.46 -5.92 9.41
C CYS A 498 19.02 -5.79 9.93
N VAL A 499 18.86 -5.05 11.03
CA VAL A 499 17.55 -4.71 11.60
C VAL A 499 17.29 -3.21 11.41
N PHE A 500 16.10 -2.87 10.92
CA PHE A 500 15.61 -1.49 10.83
C PHE A 500 14.31 -1.41 11.62
N ALA A 501 14.32 -0.74 12.78
CA ALA A 501 13.19 -0.75 13.69
C ALA A 501 12.92 0.59 14.39
N HIS A 502 11.66 0.93 14.63
CA HIS A 502 11.28 2.14 15.39
C HIS A 502 11.88 3.43 14.79
N LEU A 503 11.82 3.53 13.46
CA LEU A 503 12.38 4.64 12.70
C LEU A 503 11.30 5.66 12.35
N GLY A 504 11.67 6.94 12.40
CA GLY A 504 10.78 8.01 11.97
C GLY A 504 10.60 8.05 10.44
N GLY A 505 11.60 7.62 9.68
CA GLY A 505 11.61 7.62 8.21
C GLY A 505 11.67 6.23 7.58
N VAL A 506 12.33 6.15 6.42
CA VAL A 506 12.53 4.91 5.63
C VAL A 506 13.49 3.97 6.37
N GLY A 507 13.37 2.66 6.14
CA GLY A 507 14.41 1.72 6.55
C GLY A 507 15.69 1.92 5.74
N LEU A 508 15.62 1.60 4.45
CA LEU A 508 16.72 1.72 3.48
C LEU A 508 16.32 2.51 2.24
N LEU A 509 17.07 3.58 1.92
CA LEU A 509 16.81 4.46 0.77
C LEU A 509 17.97 4.46 -0.21
N LEU A 510 17.68 4.36 -1.51
CA LEU A 510 18.62 4.58 -2.60
C LEU A 510 18.09 5.74 -3.41
N ALA A 511 18.93 6.74 -3.65
CA ALA A 511 18.61 7.83 -4.56
C ALA A 511 19.80 8.04 -5.50
N GLY A 512 19.73 7.44 -6.69
CA GLY A 512 20.71 7.67 -7.75
C GLY A 512 20.64 9.08 -8.30
N TYR A 513 21.38 9.37 -9.36
CA TYR A 513 21.20 10.63 -10.09
C TYR A 513 19.80 10.70 -10.72
N GLY A 514 19.26 11.91 -10.89
CA GLY A 514 18.03 12.09 -11.67
C GLY A 514 18.19 11.61 -13.12
N PRO A 515 17.07 11.43 -13.84
CA PRO A 515 17.09 10.88 -15.20
C PRO A 515 18.16 11.54 -16.07
N GLY A 516 18.92 10.72 -16.80
CA GLY A 516 20.07 11.15 -17.59
C GLY A 516 20.86 9.96 -18.13
N ALA A 517 22.05 10.22 -18.66
CA ALA A 517 22.97 9.18 -19.11
C ALA A 517 23.83 8.61 -17.96
N LYS A 518 23.95 9.33 -16.84
CA LYS A 518 24.79 8.95 -15.70
C LYS A 518 24.18 7.85 -14.82
N ASP A 519 24.37 6.60 -15.24
CA ASP A 519 23.90 5.38 -14.57
C ASP A 519 24.94 4.79 -13.59
N VAL A 520 24.97 5.31 -12.36
CA VAL A 520 26.01 4.96 -11.35
C VAL A 520 25.49 4.56 -9.97
N ASN A 521 24.17 4.44 -9.80
CA ASN A 521 23.57 3.83 -8.60
C ASN A 521 22.98 2.48 -8.99
N LYS A 522 23.69 1.38 -8.72
CA LYS A 522 23.27 0.06 -9.21
C LYS A 522 23.99 -1.10 -8.58
N ARG A 523 23.47 -2.31 -8.78
CA ARG A 523 24.13 -3.57 -8.37
C ARG A 523 24.33 -3.67 -6.85
N ASN A 524 23.45 -3.09 -6.06
CA ASN A 524 23.47 -3.23 -4.61
C ASN A 524 22.64 -4.46 -4.18
N GLU A 525 23.01 -5.06 -3.05
CA GLU A 525 22.35 -6.26 -2.51
C GLU A 525 21.78 -6.01 -1.11
N PHE A 526 20.47 -6.22 -0.97
CA PHE A 526 19.75 -6.10 0.31
C PHE A 526 19.12 -7.44 0.65
N THR A 527 19.81 -8.21 1.50
CA THR A 527 19.44 -9.59 1.81
C THR A 527 19.25 -9.88 3.29
N ASP A 528 18.26 -10.71 3.62
CA ASP A 528 18.05 -11.18 4.99
C ASP A 528 17.88 -10.04 6.02
N ASN A 529 17.31 -8.89 5.63
CA ASN A 529 17.08 -7.78 6.54
C ASN A 529 15.69 -7.88 7.19
N TYR A 530 15.61 -7.46 8.46
CA TYR A 530 14.37 -7.40 9.21
C TYR A 530 13.94 -5.95 9.41
N ILE A 531 12.87 -5.54 8.74
CA ILE A 531 12.41 -4.15 8.70
C ILE A 531 11.01 -4.08 9.32
N HIS A 532 10.86 -3.35 10.42
CA HIS A 532 9.55 -3.21 11.05
C HIS A 532 9.36 -1.91 11.81
N HIS A 533 8.11 -1.47 11.97
CA HIS A 533 7.82 -0.27 12.76
C HIS A 533 8.65 0.95 12.31
N ILE A 534 8.70 1.17 10.99
CA ILE A 534 9.34 2.33 10.36
C ILE A 534 8.27 3.35 9.96
N GLY A 535 8.66 4.55 9.53
CA GLY A 535 7.72 5.60 9.17
C GLY A 535 6.83 6.07 10.32
N GLU A 536 7.28 5.93 11.57
CA GLU A 536 6.47 6.27 12.74
C GLU A 536 6.26 7.79 12.87
N THR A 537 7.11 8.59 12.22
CA THR A 537 6.98 10.05 12.09
C THR A 537 6.45 10.43 10.70
N TYR A 538 7.06 9.88 9.65
CA TYR A 538 6.70 10.10 8.25
C TYR A 538 5.93 8.89 7.73
N TRP A 539 4.61 8.98 7.73
CA TRP A 539 3.76 7.83 7.42
C TRP A 539 3.87 7.38 5.97
N ALA A 540 4.37 8.25 5.08
CA ALA A 540 4.61 7.92 3.67
C ALA A 540 5.94 7.19 3.45
N SER A 541 6.65 6.77 4.50
CA SER A 541 7.91 6.04 4.41
C SER A 541 7.75 4.58 4.00
N PRO A 542 8.41 4.15 2.92
CA PRO A 542 8.55 2.73 2.62
C PRO A 542 9.60 2.03 3.49
N GLY A 543 9.50 0.70 3.59
CA GLY A 543 10.55 -0.11 4.20
C GLY A 543 11.86 -0.02 3.42
N ILE A 544 11.79 -0.27 2.11
CA ILE A 544 12.89 -0.09 1.15
C ILE A 544 12.41 0.82 0.02
N PHE A 545 13.15 1.88 -0.28
CA PHE A 545 12.86 2.78 -1.39
C PHE A 545 14.07 2.87 -2.32
N VAL A 546 13.88 2.43 -3.56
CA VAL A 546 14.83 2.54 -4.68
C VAL A 546 14.37 3.63 -5.64
N TRP A 547 15.16 4.70 -5.78
CA TRP A 547 14.92 5.73 -6.80
C TRP A 547 16.13 5.87 -7.72
N GLN A 548 15.89 5.82 -9.04
CA GLN A 548 16.94 5.90 -10.08
C GLN A 548 18.12 4.96 -9.82
N SER A 549 17.82 3.72 -9.43
CA SER A 549 18.84 2.71 -9.15
C SER A 549 18.43 1.34 -9.67
N GLY A 550 19.36 0.68 -10.36
CA GLY A 550 19.07 -0.50 -11.18
C GLY A 550 19.95 -1.70 -10.87
N GLU A 551 19.64 -2.84 -11.48
CA GLU A 551 20.41 -4.08 -11.33
C GLU A 551 20.58 -4.51 -9.84
N ASN A 552 19.73 -4.02 -8.93
CA ASN A 552 19.82 -4.34 -7.51
C ASN A 552 19.13 -5.67 -7.21
N ARG A 553 19.56 -6.32 -6.13
CA ARG A 553 18.92 -7.54 -5.61
C ARG A 553 18.35 -7.29 -4.22
N ILE A 554 17.04 -7.42 -4.08
CA ILE A 554 16.28 -7.24 -2.84
C ILE A 554 15.63 -8.57 -2.50
N ALA A 555 16.26 -9.36 -1.62
CA ALA A 555 15.82 -10.73 -1.39
C ALA A 555 15.82 -11.21 0.06
N HIS A 556 14.92 -12.13 0.39
CA HIS A 556 14.86 -12.74 1.74
C HIS A 556 14.68 -11.72 2.87
N ASN A 557 14.12 -10.54 2.59
CA ASN A 557 13.82 -9.58 3.64
C ASN A 557 12.45 -9.88 4.25
N THR A 558 12.31 -9.65 5.55
CA THR A 558 11.01 -9.66 6.24
C THR A 558 10.63 -8.21 6.56
N ILE A 559 9.55 -7.71 5.97
CA ILE A 559 9.08 -6.33 6.13
C ILE A 559 7.67 -6.33 6.71
N ARG A 560 7.49 -5.69 7.87
CA ARG A 560 6.18 -5.66 8.54
C ARG A 560 5.88 -4.43 9.36
N HIS A 561 4.61 -4.23 9.71
CA HIS A 561 4.17 -3.12 10.57
C HIS A 561 4.59 -1.75 10.02
N THR A 562 4.39 -1.55 8.72
CA THR A 562 4.68 -0.27 8.07
C THR A 562 3.39 0.53 7.86
N PRO A 563 3.43 1.86 8.02
CA PRO A 563 2.25 2.71 7.81
C PRO A 563 1.81 2.77 6.34
N TYR A 564 2.74 2.51 5.42
CA TYR A 564 2.58 2.61 3.98
C TYR A 564 3.26 1.42 3.27
N THR A 565 3.81 1.64 2.08
CA THR A 565 4.33 0.61 1.18
C THR A 565 5.54 -0.14 1.74
N ALA A 566 5.71 -1.43 1.43
CA ALA A 566 6.88 -2.19 1.88
C ALA A 566 8.12 -1.89 1.03
N ILE A 567 8.02 -2.07 -0.30
CA ILE A 567 9.11 -1.85 -1.26
C ILE A 567 8.62 -0.93 -2.39
N VAL A 568 9.38 0.12 -2.65
CA VAL A 568 9.18 1.06 -3.77
C VAL A 568 10.38 0.99 -4.71
N VAL A 569 10.13 0.83 -6.00
CA VAL A 569 11.11 1.10 -7.07
C VAL A 569 10.53 2.15 -8.00
N SER A 570 11.24 3.27 -8.15
CA SER A 570 10.76 4.39 -8.94
C SER A 570 11.90 5.01 -9.75
N ALA A 571 11.54 5.57 -10.90
CA ALA A 571 12.40 6.52 -11.61
C ALA A 571 11.58 7.75 -12.06
N ARG A 572 10.41 7.95 -11.43
CA ARG A 572 9.45 9.02 -11.74
C ARG A 572 10.11 10.39 -11.65
N ALA A 573 10.08 11.07 -12.78
CA ALA A 573 10.30 12.51 -12.91
C ALA A 573 9.66 13.02 -14.21
N GLY A 574 9.14 14.26 -14.18
CA GLY A 574 8.56 14.89 -15.35
C GLY A 574 9.64 15.37 -16.32
N LEU A 575 9.91 14.60 -17.38
CA LEU A 575 10.95 14.84 -18.39
C LEU A 575 10.66 15.99 -19.38
N SER A 576 9.62 16.78 -19.15
CA SER A 576 9.34 17.99 -19.92
C SER A 576 10.42 19.05 -19.71
N ARG A 577 10.68 19.87 -20.74
CA ARG A 577 11.59 21.02 -20.65
C ARG A 577 11.13 22.09 -19.66
N GLU A 578 9.83 22.15 -19.38
CA GLU A 578 9.32 22.95 -18.27
C GLU A 578 9.40 22.10 -17.00
N PRO A 579 10.33 22.38 -16.07
CA PRO A 579 10.47 21.59 -14.87
C PRO A 579 9.20 21.74 -14.02
N SER A 580 8.56 20.60 -13.73
CA SER A 580 7.50 20.54 -12.72
C SER A 580 8.05 21.00 -11.36
N PRO A 581 7.27 21.59 -10.46
CA PRO A 581 7.72 21.83 -9.08
C PRO A 581 7.69 20.55 -8.21
N ARG A 582 7.70 19.33 -8.78
CA ARG A 582 7.41 18.06 -8.08
C ARG A 582 8.15 16.86 -8.69
N GLU A 583 8.18 15.74 -7.97
CA GLU A 583 8.68 14.43 -8.44
C GLU A 583 10.10 14.51 -9.02
N CYS A 584 11.05 15.07 -8.28
CA CYS A 584 12.46 15.15 -8.68
C CYS A 584 12.77 15.75 -10.07
N SER A 585 11.85 16.47 -10.70
CA SER A 585 12.06 17.16 -11.98
C SER A 585 13.28 18.10 -11.98
N ALA A 586 13.60 18.72 -10.84
CA ALA A 586 14.75 19.62 -10.71
C ALA A 586 16.10 18.87 -10.69
N THR A 587 16.07 17.53 -10.62
CA THR A 587 17.26 16.68 -10.59
C THR A 587 17.59 16.09 -11.96
N ILE A 588 16.74 16.32 -12.95
CA ILE A 588 16.91 15.82 -14.32
C ILE A 588 18.21 16.38 -14.91
N ARG A 589 18.99 15.50 -15.53
CA ARG A 589 20.27 15.84 -16.15
C ARG A 589 20.02 16.34 -17.57
N ASP A 590 19.33 17.47 -17.68
CA ASP A 590 18.85 17.99 -18.98
C ASP A 590 19.96 18.16 -20.03
N HIS A 591 21.19 18.44 -19.60
CA HIS A 591 22.37 18.56 -20.46
C HIS A 591 22.81 17.24 -21.11
N GLU A 592 22.27 16.09 -20.68
CA GLU A 592 22.56 14.76 -21.21
C GLU A 592 21.42 14.19 -22.07
N ILE A 593 20.32 14.92 -22.22
CA ILE A 593 19.07 14.40 -22.78
C ILE A 593 18.72 15.11 -24.09
N GLU A 594 18.66 14.35 -25.18
CA GLU A 594 18.18 14.83 -26.47
C GLU A 594 16.65 14.96 -26.50
N ASP A 595 16.11 15.85 -27.35
CA ASP A 595 14.66 16.04 -27.48
C ASP A 595 13.92 14.79 -27.94
N SER A 596 14.57 13.99 -28.78
CA SER A 596 14.09 12.68 -29.23
C SER A 596 13.82 11.73 -28.06
N GLN A 597 14.54 11.88 -26.96
CA GLN A 597 14.48 11.02 -25.77
C GLN A 597 13.44 11.50 -24.74
N ARG A 598 12.73 12.61 -24.97
CA ARG A 598 11.69 13.14 -24.06
C ARG A 598 10.27 12.70 -24.40
N GLY A 599 10.12 11.84 -25.41
CA GLY A 599 8.85 11.39 -25.96
C GLY A 599 8.12 10.34 -25.09
N ASN A 600 7.70 9.25 -25.73
CA ASN A 600 7.04 8.13 -25.06
C ASN A 600 7.99 7.40 -24.10
N TRP A 601 7.49 6.36 -23.43
CA TRP A 601 8.29 5.58 -22.49
C TRP A 601 9.50 4.94 -23.18
N GLU A 602 9.35 4.38 -24.38
CA GLU A 602 10.45 3.72 -25.11
C GLU A 602 11.63 4.65 -25.38
N ALA A 603 11.35 5.92 -25.71
CA ALA A 603 12.39 6.92 -25.90
C ALA A 603 13.09 7.33 -24.60
N ARG A 604 12.35 7.31 -23.48
CA ARG A 604 12.84 7.72 -22.15
C ARG A 604 13.55 6.59 -21.39
N GLU A 605 13.20 5.33 -21.65
CA GLU A 605 13.69 4.13 -20.96
C GLU A 605 15.21 4.13 -20.72
N PRO A 606 16.08 4.50 -21.69
CA PRO A 606 17.52 4.49 -21.48
C PRO A 606 17.99 5.39 -20.33
N LEU A 607 17.20 6.43 -20.00
CA LEU A 607 17.47 7.44 -18.98
C LEU A 607 16.85 7.09 -17.61
N LEU A 608 16.08 6.01 -17.52
CA LEU A 608 15.37 5.59 -16.32
C LEU A 608 16.13 4.43 -15.65
N HIS A 609 17.01 4.75 -14.72
CA HIS A 609 17.95 3.79 -14.12
C HIS A 609 17.30 2.86 -13.08
N GLY A 610 16.02 3.05 -12.75
CA GLY A 610 15.24 2.13 -11.90
C GLY A 610 14.93 0.75 -12.52
N ARG A 611 15.84 0.17 -13.31
CA ARG A 611 15.60 -0.98 -14.21
C ARG A 611 16.34 -2.24 -13.79
N MET A 612 15.91 -3.40 -14.28
CA MET A 612 16.57 -4.70 -14.04
C MET A 612 16.76 -5.06 -12.55
N ASN A 613 15.93 -4.51 -11.66
CA ASN A 613 15.97 -4.89 -10.25
C ASN A 613 15.31 -6.26 -10.06
N VAL A 614 15.86 -7.07 -9.16
CA VAL A 614 15.31 -8.38 -8.77
C VAL A 614 14.81 -8.29 -7.34
N ILE A 615 13.49 -8.40 -7.17
CA ILE A 615 12.78 -8.37 -5.89
C ILE A 615 12.21 -9.77 -5.66
N GLU A 616 12.86 -10.56 -4.78
CA GLU A 616 12.53 -11.97 -4.67
C GLU A 616 12.56 -12.57 -3.26
N TYR A 617 11.69 -13.55 -2.98
CA TYR A 617 11.65 -14.24 -1.70
C TYR A 617 11.50 -13.32 -0.48
N ASN A 618 10.86 -12.16 -0.63
CA ASN A 618 10.56 -11.29 0.50
C ASN A 618 9.24 -11.72 1.17
N ASP A 619 9.22 -11.66 2.50
CA ASP A 619 8.03 -11.84 3.34
C ASP A 619 7.52 -10.45 3.75
N ILE A 620 6.33 -10.10 3.29
CA ILE A 620 5.72 -8.78 3.47
C ILE A 620 4.36 -8.97 4.13
N SER A 621 4.21 -8.46 5.35
CA SER A 621 2.94 -8.56 6.08
C SER A 621 2.65 -7.35 6.94
N GLN A 622 1.38 -7.13 7.31
CA GLN A 622 1.01 -6.00 8.18
C GLN A 622 1.51 -4.64 7.66
N VAL A 623 1.56 -4.46 6.34
CA VAL A 623 1.89 -3.17 5.70
C VAL A 623 0.62 -2.39 5.40
N MET A 624 0.76 -1.14 4.95
CA MET A 624 -0.39 -0.27 4.65
C MET A 624 -1.30 0.02 5.85
N GLN A 625 -0.73 0.11 7.05
CA GLN A 625 -1.54 0.23 8.28
C GLN A 625 -2.15 1.62 8.52
N ARG A 626 -1.63 2.68 7.87
CA ARG A 626 -2.07 4.06 8.16
C ARG A 626 -2.51 4.84 6.93
N LEU A 627 -1.72 4.89 5.86
CA LEU A 627 -2.04 5.66 4.66
C LEU A 627 -2.79 4.81 3.62
N GLY A 628 -3.40 5.47 2.64
CA GLY A 628 -4.02 4.83 1.48
C GLY A 628 -3.20 5.00 0.20
N ASP A 629 -3.59 4.29 -0.85
CA ASP A 629 -2.98 4.32 -2.19
C ASP A 629 -1.53 3.81 -2.25
N GLY A 630 -1.19 2.90 -1.34
CA GLY A 630 0.09 2.19 -1.32
C GLY A 630 -0.09 0.67 -1.43
N ASN A 631 1.02 -0.07 -1.33
CA ASN A 631 1.08 -1.46 -1.79
C ASN A 631 2.04 -2.32 -0.96
N GLY A 632 2.00 -3.64 -1.12
CA GLY A 632 3.14 -4.48 -0.70
C GLY A 632 4.39 -4.08 -1.49
N ILE A 633 4.33 -4.18 -2.81
CA ILE A 633 5.41 -3.82 -3.73
C ILE A 633 4.89 -2.82 -4.78
N TYR A 634 5.63 -1.74 -4.99
CA TYR A 634 5.27 -0.66 -5.91
C TYR A 634 6.39 -0.38 -6.90
N ILE A 635 6.08 -0.37 -8.19
CA ILE A 635 6.99 -0.05 -9.29
C ILE A 635 6.36 1.07 -10.12
N SER A 636 7.09 2.16 -10.41
CA SER A 636 6.53 3.28 -11.18
C SER A 636 7.57 4.09 -11.95
N GLY A 637 7.23 4.41 -13.21
CA GLY A 637 8.06 5.28 -14.06
C GLY A 637 9.50 4.80 -14.20
N THR A 638 9.73 3.49 -14.16
CA THR A 638 11.07 2.91 -14.25
C THR A 638 11.42 2.47 -15.67
N GLY A 639 12.69 2.11 -15.90
CA GLY A 639 13.09 1.39 -17.10
C GLY A 639 12.66 -0.08 -17.07
N LYS A 640 13.15 -0.87 -18.03
CA LYS A 640 12.62 -2.22 -18.30
C LYS A 640 13.11 -3.30 -17.33
N GLU A 641 12.47 -4.48 -17.44
CA GLU A 641 12.97 -5.76 -16.90
C GLU A 641 13.14 -5.82 -15.37
N ASN A 642 12.40 -5.01 -14.62
CA ASN A 642 12.24 -5.24 -13.19
C ASN A 642 11.49 -6.57 -12.96
N ARG A 643 12.00 -7.40 -12.05
CA ARG A 643 11.47 -8.73 -11.73
C ARG A 643 10.96 -8.76 -10.30
N VAL A 644 9.65 -8.88 -10.15
CA VAL A 644 8.98 -9.08 -8.86
C VAL A 644 8.57 -10.54 -8.80
N GLN A 645 9.38 -11.38 -8.15
CA GLN A 645 9.23 -12.83 -8.25
C GLN A 645 9.29 -13.57 -6.92
N PHE A 646 8.45 -14.60 -6.73
CA PHE A 646 8.51 -15.47 -5.54
C PHE A 646 8.40 -14.74 -4.20
N ASN A 647 7.70 -13.60 -4.14
CA ASN A 647 7.45 -12.89 -2.88
C ASN A 647 6.14 -13.37 -2.23
N TYR A 648 6.08 -13.27 -0.91
CA TYR A 648 4.88 -13.55 -0.13
C TYR A 648 4.35 -12.25 0.48
N VAL A 649 3.24 -11.74 -0.06
CA VAL A 649 2.55 -10.55 0.44
C VAL A 649 1.27 -11.01 1.13
N HIS A 650 1.19 -10.90 2.46
CA HIS A 650 0.08 -11.47 3.19
C HIS A 650 -0.35 -10.71 4.44
N ASP A 651 -1.58 -10.96 4.91
CA ASP A 651 -2.11 -10.42 6.16
C ASP A 651 -1.91 -8.91 6.29
N CYS A 652 -2.38 -8.19 5.26
CA CYS A 652 -2.31 -6.73 5.18
C CYS A 652 -3.71 -6.16 5.39
N PRO A 653 -4.18 -5.98 6.64
CA PRO A 653 -5.58 -5.73 6.94
C PRO A 653 -6.01 -4.27 6.76
N SER A 654 -5.30 -3.52 5.92
CA SER A 654 -5.51 -2.08 5.72
C SER A 654 -7.00 -1.77 5.54
N PRO A 655 -7.56 -0.81 6.27
CA PRO A 655 -8.92 -0.32 6.01
C PRO A 655 -8.96 0.70 4.86
N HIS A 656 -7.79 1.13 4.37
CA HIS A 656 -7.62 2.12 3.32
C HIS A 656 -7.30 1.45 1.97
N MET A 657 -7.12 2.24 0.92
CA MET A 657 -6.74 1.71 -0.39
C MET A 657 -5.36 1.02 -0.31
N ALA A 658 -5.34 -0.31 -0.34
CA ALA A 658 -4.14 -1.14 -0.31
C ALA A 658 -4.24 -2.28 -1.33
N GLU A 659 -3.10 -2.62 -1.93
CA GLU A 659 -2.96 -3.68 -2.94
C GLU A 659 -1.68 -4.49 -2.73
N GLY A 660 -1.59 -5.68 -3.33
CA GLY A 660 -0.41 -6.54 -3.19
C GLY A 660 0.80 -5.99 -3.95
N ILE A 661 0.70 -5.96 -5.28
CA ILE A 661 1.75 -5.48 -6.19
C ILE A 661 1.15 -4.47 -7.16
N ARG A 662 1.82 -3.34 -7.39
CA ARG A 662 1.40 -2.34 -8.37
C ARG A 662 2.53 -1.93 -9.30
N CYS A 663 2.27 -2.03 -10.60
CA CYS A 663 2.94 -1.24 -11.63
C CYS A 663 2.11 0.01 -11.89
N ASP A 664 2.55 1.15 -11.36
CA ASP A 664 1.84 2.42 -11.44
C ASP A 664 2.25 3.21 -12.70
N ASP A 665 1.97 4.51 -12.72
CA ASP A 665 2.06 5.34 -13.92
C ASP A 665 3.40 5.23 -14.63
N ASP A 666 3.30 5.17 -15.96
CA ASP A 666 4.45 5.15 -16.88
C ASP A 666 5.37 3.94 -16.68
N GLN A 667 4.80 2.80 -16.27
CA GLN A 667 5.53 1.54 -16.10
C GLN A 667 5.27 0.55 -17.23
N TYR A 668 6.33 -0.01 -17.81
CA TYR A 668 6.27 -1.06 -18.83
C TYR A 668 7.32 -2.14 -18.55
N ASP A 669 7.14 -3.32 -19.16
CA ASP A 669 8.10 -4.42 -19.20
C ASP A 669 8.58 -4.90 -17.80
N THR A 670 7.72 -4.78 -16.77
CA THR A 670 7.92 -5.44 -15.47
C THR A 670 7.42 -6.88 -15.54
N ILE A 671 8.17 -7.80 -14.93
CA ILE A 671 7.84 -9.22 -14.83
C ILE A 671 7.39 -9.51 -13.41
N ILE A 672 6.14 -9.93 -13.24
CA ILE A 672 5.52 -10.31 -11.97
C ILE A 672 5.26 -11.82 -12.01
N HIS A 673 6.11 -12.59 -11.33
CA HIS A 673 6.14 -14.04 -11.50
C HIS A 673 6.13 -14.82 -10.18
N GLY A 674 5.25 -15.81 -10.02
CA GLY A 674 5.40 -16.76 -8.91
C GLY A 674 5.16 -16.17 -7.52
N ASN A 675 4.46 -15.03 -7.39
CA ASN A 675 4.18 -14.42 -6.08
C ASN A 675 2.93 -15.02 -5.45
N VAL A 676 2.88 -15.05 -4.11
CA VAL A 676 1.67 -15.36 -3.34
C VAL A 676 1.16 -14.08 -2.70
N ILE A 677 -0.09 -13.71 -3.01
CA ILE A 677 -0.77 -12.53 -2.47
C ILE A 677 -2.04 -12.98 -1.76
N TRP A 678 -2.07 -12.85 -0.45
CA TRP A 678 -3.07 -13.52 0.39
C TRP A 678 -3.61 -12.61 1.50
N GLY A 679 -4.91 -12.63 1.79
CA GLY A 679 -5.41 -11.90 2.96
C GLY A 679 -5.34 -10.37 2.85
N MET A 680 -5.48 -9.81 1.65
CA MET A 680 -5.47 -8.35 1.46
C MET A 680 -6.75 -7.68 1.96
N GLY A 681 -6.59 -6.59 2.72
CA GLY A 681 -7.64 -5.66 3.12
C GLY A 681 -7.90 -4.57 2.06
N GLY A 682 -8.64 -3.52 2.44
CA GLY A 682 -8.73 -2.31 1.62
C GLY A 682 -9.49 -2.49 0.32
N HIS A 683 -8.86 -2.15 -0.80
CA HIS A 683 -9.40 -2.50 -2.13
C HIS A 683 -9.27 -3.99 -2.44
N ALA A 684 -8.34 -4.67 -1.76
CA ALA A 684 -8.04 -6.08 -1.87
C ALA A 684 -7.69 -6.52 -3.30
N THR A 685 -7.08 -5.63 -4.06
CA THR A 685 -6.47 -5.95 -5.34
C THR A 685 -5.20 -6.76 -5.09
N GLY A 686 -5.00 -7.83 -5.85
CA GLY A 686 -3.73 -8.56 -5.82
C GLY A 686 -2.66 -7.81 -6.59
N ILE A 687 -2.86 -7.69 -7.91
CA ILE A 687 -1.91 -7.06 -8.83
C ILE A 687 -2.62 -5.96 -9.62
N THR A 688 -2.06 -4.75 -9.62
CA THR A 688 -2.47 -3.66 -10.52
C THR A 688 -1.39 -3.41 -11.55
N ILE A 689 -1.79 -3.29 -12.82
CA ILE A 689 -0.89 -2.84 -13.88
C ILE A 689 -1.44 -1.64 -14.64
N LYS A 690 -0.51 -0.72 -14.92
CA LYS A 690 -0.60 0.31 -15.94
C LYS A 690 0.51 0.04 -16.94
N GLY A 691 0.21 0.18 -18.24
CA GLY A 691 1.14 -0.18 -19.32
C GLY A 691 1.31 -1.70 -19.51
N ARG A 692 2.15 -2.08 -20.48
CA ARG A 692 2.36 -3.49 -20.84
C ARG A 692 3.27 -4.19 -19.83
N ASN A 693 2.84 -5.29 -19.25
CA ASN A 693 3.58 -6.02 -18.22
C ASN A 693 3.29 -7.52 -18.29
N THR A 694 4.14 -8.33 -17.66
CA THR A 694 4.00 -9.80 -17.62
C THR A 694 3.56 -10.24 -16.23
N ILE A 695 2.42 -10.93 -16.12
CA ILE A 695 1.84 -11.48 -14.89
C ILE A 695 1.71 -13.00 -15.06
N THR A 696 2.60 -13.76 -14.43
CA THR A 696 2.61 -15.22 -14.59
C THR A 696 2.77 -15.99 -13.29
N ASN A 697 2.12 -17.16 -13.20
CA ASN A 697 2.33 -18.09 -12.10
C ASN A 697 2.05 -17.54 -10.68
N ASN A 698 1.23 -16.50 -10.53
CA ASN A 698 0.92 -15.92 -9.23
C ASN A 698 -0.29 -16.61 -8.58
N ILE A 699 -0.28 -16.75 -7.25
CA ILE A 699 -1.42 -17.22 -6.46
C ILE A 699 -2.02 -16.01 -5.71
N ILE A 700 -3.24 -15.64 -6.04
CA ILE A 700 -3.93 -14.48 -5.45
C ILE A 700 -5.26 -14.93 -4.87
N GLY A 701 -5.51 -14.66 -3.59
CA GLY A 701 -6.79 -15.08 -3.03
C GLY A 701 -7.06 -14.72 -1.58
N ALA A 702 -8.25 -15.16 -1.14
CA ALA A 702 -8.78 -15.00 0.20
C ALA A 702 -8.63 -13.58 0.78
N PRO A 703 -9.12 -12.54 0.08
CA PRO A 703 -9.12 -11.20 0.65
C PRO A 703 -9.98 -11.15 1.92
N ILE A 704 -9.61 -10.31 2.87
CA ILE A 704 -10.29 -10.24 4.18
C ILE A 704 -11.49 -9.26 4.19
N VAL A 705 -11.78 -8.65 3.05
CA VAL A 705 -12.93 -7.75 2.86
C VAL A 705 -14.13 -8.51 2.31
N PRO A 706 -15.37 -8.08 2.60
CA PRO A 706 -16.58 -8.73 2.08
C PRO A 706 -16.78 -8.56 0.57
N ARG A 707 -16.11 -7.57 -0.02
CA ARG A 707 -16.17 -7.21 -1.42
C ARG A 707 -14.83 -6.60 -1.79
N THR A 708 -14.27 -7.02 -2.92
CA THR A 708 -13.11 -6.34 -3.49
C THR A 708 -13.58 -5.06 -4.20
N ALA A 709 -12.93 -3.93 -3.95
CA ALA A 709 -13.26 -2.68 -4.63
C ALA A 709 -12.81 -2.71 -6.11
N ARG A 710 -11.72 -3.45 -6.37
CA ARG A 710 -11.17 -3.78 -7.69
C ARG A 710 -11.13 -5.31 -7.86
N GLY A 711 -10.52 -5.81 -8.93
CA GLY A 711 -10.35 -7.25 -9.17
C GLY A 711 -9.07 -7.77 -8.52
N PHE A 712 -8.86 -9.08 -8.48
CA PHE A 712 -7.56 -9.63 -8.11
C PHE A 712 -6.44 -9.18 -9.05
N ILE A 713 -6.77 -9.01 -10.33
CA ILE A 713 -5.94 -8.30 -11.31
C ILE A 713 -6.69 -7.03 -11.74
N SER A 714 -6.05 -5.86 -11.66
CA SER A 714 -6.60 -4.57 -12.09
C SER A 714 -5.80 -4.02 -13.28
N LEU A 715 -6.51 -3.70 -14.37
CA LEU A 715 -5.97 -3.08 -15.58
C LEU A 715 -6.49 -1.64 -15.65
N GLU A 716 -5.60 -0.63 -15.51
CA GLU A 716 -6.04 0.74 -15.19
C GLU A 716 -5.68 1.83 -16.21
N LEU A 717 -4.53 1.70 -16.88
CA LEU A 717 -4.06 2.67 -17.86
C LEU A 717 -3.06 2.03 -18.84
N GLY A 718 -2.89 2.62 -20.03
CA GLY A 718 -1.91 2.17 -21.03
C GLY A 718 -2.40 1.02 -21.92
N THR A 719 -1.63 0.72 -22.97
CA THR A 719 -1.92 -0.43 -23.84
C THR A 719 -1.63 -1.74 -23.13
N MET A 720 -2.47 -2.75 -23.39
CA MET A 720 -2.25 -4.13 -22.93
C MET A 720 -1.57 -4.99 -24.00
N GLU A 721 -1.37 -4.46 -25.21
CA GLU A 721 -0.68 -5.17 -26.28
C GLU A 721 0.75 -5.54 -25.84
N GLY A 722 1.10 -6.83 -26.04
CA GLY A 722 2.36 -7.40 -25.55
C GLY A 722 2.37 -7.78 -24.07
N SER A 723 1.30 -7.51 -23.31
CA SER A 723 1.15 -8.03 -21.94
C SER A 723 0.86 -9.51 -21.96
N VAL A 724 1.37 -10.22 -20.95
CA VAL A 724 1.13 -11.66 -20.75
C VAL A 724 0.45 -11.86 -19.41
N ILE A 725 -0.69 -12.52 -19.37
CA ILE A 725 -1.43 -12.85 -18.15
C ILE A 725 -1.72 -14.36 -18.20
N GLU A 726 -0.78 -15.18 -17.74
CA GLU A 726 -0.92 -16.63 -17.84
C GLU A 726 -0.62 -17.39 -16.55
N ARG A 727 -1.21 -18.57 -16.39
CA ARG A 727 -0.86 -19.50 -15.30
C ARG A 727 -1.10 -18.96 -13.89
N ASN A 728 -1.97 -17.97 -13.72
CA ASN A 728 -2.29 -17.42 -12.40
C ASN A 728 -3.43 -18.21 -11.74
N VAL A 729 -3.37 -18.36 -10.42
CA VAL A 729 -4.47 -18.89 -9.60
C VAL A 729 -5.20 -17.73 -8.94
N LEU A 730 -6.48 -17.56 -9.27
CA LEU A 730 -7.34 -16.50 -8.76
C LEU A 730 -8.45 -17.10 -7.89
N LEU A 731 -8.29 -17.02 -6.57
CA LEU A 731 -9.14 -17.67 -5.57
C LEU A 731 -10.05 -16.67 -4.86
N ALA A 732 -11.31 -16.61 -5.31
CA ALA A 732 -12.38 -15.88 -4.66
C ALA A 732 -13.02 -16.73 -3.56
N THR A 733 -13.07 -16.21 -2.33
CA THR A 733 -13.82 -16.84 -1.23
C THR A 733 -15.29 -16.46 -1.21
N ARG A 734 -15.65 -15.25 -1.68
CA ARG A 734 -17.02 -14.72 -1.67
C ARG A 734 -17.54 -14.36 -3.04
N ARG A 735 -18.87 -14.34 -3.21
CA ARG A 735 -19.53 -14.00 -4.49
C ARG A 735 -19.18 -12.62 -5.04
N ASN A 736 -18.84 -11.67 -4.16
CA ASN A 736 -18.55 -10.27 -4.49
C ASN A 736 -17.04 -9.99 -4.69
N HIS A 737 -16.20 -11.02 -4.77
CA HIS A 737 -14.77 -10.86 -5.09
C HIS A 737 -14.57 -10.93 -6.60
N HIS A 738 -14.10 -9.86 -7.21
CA HIS A 738 -13.92 -9.80 -8.66
C HIS A 738 -12.56 -10.39 -9.07
N PHE A 739 -12.52 -11.18 -10.14
CA PHE A 739 -11.26 -11.75 -10.63
C PHE A 739 -10.41 -10.70 -11.35
N VAL A 740 -11.02 -10.01 -12.30
CA VAL A 740 -10.37 -8.99 -13.12
C VAL A 740 -11.21 -7.73 -13.11
N PHE A 741 -10.55 -6.58 -12.99
CA PHE A 741 -11.17 -5.28 -13.08
C PHE A 741 -10.49 -4.48 -14.18
N GLN A 742 -11.31 -3.92 -15.07
CA GLN A 742 -10.85 -3.25 -16.27
C GLN A 742 -11.45 -1.86 -16.26
N ARG A 743 -10.61 -0.84 -16.11
CA ARG A 743 -11.06 0.54 -16.02
C ARG A 743 -10.05 1.44 -16.70
N ARG A 744 -10.56 2.56 -17.20
CA ARG A 744 -9.76 3.72 -17.52
C ARG A 744 -9.73 4.69 -16.35
N LEU A 745 -8.57 4.87 -15.72
CA LEU A 745 -8.46 5.71 -14.53
C LEU A 745 -8.65 7.20 -14.85
N TYR A 746 -8.00 7.70 -15.92
CA TYR A 746 -8.07 9.08 -16.44
C TYR A 746 -7.61 9.20 -17.92
N GLY A 747 -7.83 10.38 -18.55
CA GLY A 747 -7.34 10.74 -19.90
C GLY A 747 -8.31 10.49 -21.08
N SER A 748 -7.85 10.66 -22.35
CA SER A 748 -8.52 10.29 -23.63
C SER A 748 -7.87 9.06 -24.32
N GLY A 749 -8.64 8.16 -24.96
CA GLY A 749 -8.19 6.82 -25.41
C GLY A 749 -9.06 5.64 -24.95
N GLU A 750 -8.69 4.42 -25.32
CA GLU A 750 -9.44 3.20 -24.99
C GLU A 750 -9.22 2.72 -23.54
N THR A 751 -10.20 2.00 -23.02
CA THR A 751 -10.06 1.30 -21.74
C THR A 751 -9.11 0.12 -21.93
N PRO A 752 -8.08 -0.06 -21.08
CA PRO A 752 -7.23 -1.25 -21.10
C PRO A 752 -8.11 -2.49 -20.86
N ARG A 753 -8.02 -3.48 -21.75
CA ARG A 753 -8.79 -4.71 -21.62
C ARG A 753 -7.89 -5.92 -21.68
N MET A 754 -8.29 -6.94 -20.93
CA MET A 754 -7.65 -8.24 -20.88
C MET A 754 -7.64 -8.93 -22.24
N ARG A 755 -8.68 -8.72 -23.08
CA ARG A 755 -8.72 -9.22 -24.47
C ARG A 755 -7.63 -8.67 -25.38
N ASP A 756 -7.01 -7.56 -24.99
CA ASP A 756 -5.93 -6.94 -25.74
C ASP A 756 -4.55 -7.48 -25.27
N ALA A 757 -4.51 -8.40 -24.29
CA ALA A 757 -3.32 -9.09 -23.78
C ALA A 757 -3.28 -10.57 -24.21
N GLN A 758 -2.11 -11.20 -24.11
CA GLN A 758 -1.99 -12.66 -24.16
C GLN A 758 -2.45 -13.26 -22.82
N ALA A 759 -3.74 -13.61 -22.74
CA ALA A 759 -4.34 -14.17 -21.54
C ALA A 759 -4.82 -15.62 -21.76
N ASP A 760 -4.20 -16.59 -21.06
CA ASP A 760 -4.58 -18.00 -21.12
C ASP A 760 -4.01 -18.83 -19.94
N ARG A 761 -4.48 -20.06 -19.77
CA ARG A 761 -4.02 -21.01 -18.74
C ARG A 761 -4.16 -20.50 -17.30
N ASN A 762 -5.07 -19.58 -17.04
CA ASN A 762 -5.39 -19.11 -15.70
C ASN A 762 -6.42 -20.03 -15.03
N LEU A 763 -6.28 -20.23 -13.71
CA LEU A 763 -7.19 -21.03 -12.91
C LEU A 763 -8.05 -20.12 -12.04
N TYR A 764 -9.36 -20.16 -12.25
CA TYR A 764 -10.33 -19.36 -11.52
C TYR A 764 -11.12 -20.23 -10.55
N TRP A 765 -11.28 -19.77 -9.31
CA TRP A 765 -12.12 -20.45 -8.34
C TRP A 765 -12.94 -19.47 -7.52
N CYS A 766 -14.22 -19.77 -7.31
CA CYS A 766 -15.06 -19.02 -6.38
C CYS A 766 -15.75 -19.99 -5.43
N ARG A 767 -15.34 -20.00 -4.16
CA ARG A 767 -15.84 -20.92 -3.12
C ARG A 767 -17.37 -20.83 -2.95
N GLU A 768 -17.89 -19.62 -2.75
CA GLU A 768 -19.33 -19.40 -2.55
C GLU A 768 -20.17 -19.48 -3.83
N ALA A 769 -19.57 -19.28 -5.01
CA ALA A 769 -20.31 -19.21 -6.26
C ALA A 769 -19.51 -19.75 -7.46
N PRO A 770 -19.25 -21.07 -7.55
CA PRO A 770 -18.47 -21.66 -8.64
C PRO A 770 -19.03 -21.35 -10.04
N ALA A 771 -20.36 -21.32 -10.19
CA ALA A 771 -21.02 -20.98 -11.45
C ALA A 771 -20.65 -19.58 -11.98
N ARG A 772 -20.36 -18.62 -11.10
CA ARG A 772 -19.93 -17.27 -11.50
C ARG A 772 -18.54 -17.29 -12.12
N ALA A 773 -17.64 -18.15 -11.64
CA ALA A 773 -16.33 -18.31 -12.25
C ALA A 773 -16.44 -18.88 -13.67
N ASN A 774 -17.38 -19.82 -13.90
CA ASN A 774 -17.68 -20.32 -15.25
C ASN A 774 -18.21 -19.20 -16.15
N ALA A 775 -19.18 -18.42 -15.68
CA ALA A 775 -19.75 -17.31 -16.45
C ALA A 775 -18.68 -16.27 -16.83
N PHE A 776 -17.78 -15.92 -15.91
CA PHE A 776 -16.64 -15.05 -16.18
C PHE A 776 -15.71 -15.65 -17.24
N LEU A 777 -15.34 -16.92 -17.10
CA LEU A 777 -14.44 -17.57 -18.04
C LEU A 777 -15.05 -17.65 -19.46
N GLU A 778 -16.34 -17.99 -19.56
CA GLU A 778 -17.04 -18.01 -20.85
C GLU A 778 -17.14 -16.61 -21.50
N SER A 779 -17.30 -15.54 -20.70
CA SER A 779 -17.27 -14.18 -21.25
C SER A 779 -15.91 -13.80 -21.83
N GLU A 780 -14.81 -14.21 -21.20
CA GLU A 780 -13.47 -13.95 -21.74
C GLU A 780 -13.19 -14.83 -22.99
N ARG A 781 -13.68 -16.08 -23.01
CA ARG A 781 -13.60 -16.96 -24.20
C ARG A 781 -14.33 -16.41 -25.42
N ALA A 782 -15.44 -15.73 -25.23
CA ALA A 782 -16.15 -15.05 -26.31
C ALA A 782 -15.32 -13.93 -26.98
N HIS A 783 -14.28 -13.44 -26.29
CA HIS A 783 -13.30 -12.50 -26.84
C HIS A 783 -12.06 -13.17 -27.45
N GLY A 784 -12.02 -14.51 -27.47
CA GLY A 784 -10.93 -15.28 -28.08
C GLY A 784 -9.69 -15.48 -27.20
N ILE A 785 -9.79 -15.15 -25.90
CA ILE A 785 -8.75 -15.39 -24.88
C ILE A 785 -9.18 -16.48 -23.90
N GLU A 786 -8.33 -16.87 -22.94
CA GLU A 786 -8.67 -17.84 -21.87
C GLU A 786 -9.16 -19.21 -22.39
N LYS A 787 -8.59 -19.65 -23.53
CA LYS A 787 -9.00 -20.86 -24.27
C LYS A 787 -8.78 -22.14 -23.49
N THR A 788 -7.66 -22.22 -22.78
CA THR A 788 -7.23 -23.43 -22.03
C THR A 788 -7.31 -23.25 -20.52
N SER A 789 -7.65 -22.05 -20.07
CA SER A 789 -8.00 -21.73 -18.68
C SER A 789 -9.16 -22.56 -18.16
N ARG A 790 -9.22 -22.71 -16.83
CA ARG A 790 -10.18 -23.59 -16.18
C ARG A 790 -10.80 -22.94 -14.95
N VAL A 791 -11.99 -23.43 -14.62
CA VAL A 791 -12.62 -23.21 -13.32
C VAL A 791 -12.51 -24.50 -12.52
N ALA A 792 -11.68 -24.50 -11.48
CA ALA A 792 -11.58 -25.62 -10.54
C ALA A 792 -10.97 -25.13 -9.22
N ASP A 793 -11.26 -25.84 -8.14
CA ASP A 793 -10.55 -25.66 -6.88
C ASP A 793 -9.05 -25.90 -7.12
N PRO A 794 -8.15 -24.96 -6.74
CA PRO A 794 -6.71 -25.18 -6.85
C PRO A 794 -6.19 -26.30 -5.96
N GLU A 795 -6.98 -26.80 -5.00
CA GLU A 795 -6.61 -27.89 -4.10
C GLU A 795 -5.28 -27.61 -3.39
N LEU A 796 -5.13 -26.39 -2.86
CA LEU A 796 -4.02 -26.01 -1.99
C LEU A 796 -3.98 -26.95 -0.77
N ARG A 797 -2.78 -27.32 -0.31
CA ARG A 797 -2.60 -28.28 0.79
C ARG A 797 -3.12 -27.72 2.11
N ASP A 798 -2.54 -26.61 2.56
CA ASP A 798 -2.92 -25.93 3.80
C ASP A 798 -2.55 -24.44 3.75
N PRO A 799 -3.27 -23.64 2.95
CA PRO A 799 -2.94 -22.23 2.75
C PRO A 799 -3.15 -21.37 4.01
N LEU A 800 -3.87 -21.85 5.02
CA LEU A 800 -4.04 -21.15 6.29
C LEU A 800 -2.79 -21.25 7.17
N SER A 801 -2.10 -22.39 7.12
CA SER A 801 -0.81 -22.58 7.80
C SER A 801 0.39 -22.14 6.94
N GLY A 802 0.15 -21.53 5.78
CA GLY A 802 1.21 -21.06 4.86
C GLY A 802 1.72 -22.11 3.86
N ASP A 803 1.07 -23.27 3.70
CA ASP A 803 1.41 -24.25 2.65
C ASP A 803 0.55 -24.07 1.39
N PHE A 804 1.06 -23.27 0.46
CA PHE A 804 0.43 -22.98 -0.83
C PHE A 804 0.74 -24.01 -1.93
N ARG A 805 1.42 -25.12 -1.60
CA ARG A 805 1.65 -26.17 -2.59
C ARG A 805 0.35 -26.86 -2.95
N PHE A 806 0.28 -27.36 -4.18
CA PHE A 806 -0.88 -28.09 -4.66
C PHE A 806 -0.90 -29.55 -4.17
N LYS A 807 -2.11 -30.10 -4.00
CA LYS A 807 -2.30 -31.55 -3.96
C LYS A 807 -1.98 -32.15 -5.33
N SER A 808 -1.58 -33.43 -5.37
CA SER A 808 -1.19 -34.10 -6.61
C SER A 808 -2.31 -34.21 -7.64
N SER A 809 -3.57 -34.10 -7.22
CA SER A 809 -4.77 -34.11 -8.06
C SER A 809 -5.13 -32.75 -8.66
N SER A 810 -4.43 -31.68 -8.27
CA SER A 810 -4.81 -30.31 -8.62
C SER A 810 -4.80 -30.06 -10.12
N ALA A 811 -5.85 -29.41 -10.61
CA ALA A 811 -5.93 -28.94 -11.99
C ALA A 811 -4.84 -27.91 -12.33
N ALA A 812 -4.32 -27.19 -11.32
CA ALA A 812 -3.24 -26.22 -11.48
C ALA A 812 -1.98 -26.88 -12.09
N LEU A 813 -1.58 -28.03 -11.55
CA LEU A 813 -0.42 -28.79 -12.03
C LEU A 813 -0.61 -29.24 -13.50
N ALA A 814 -1.80 -29.73 -13.85
CA ALA A 814 -2.12 -30.16 -15.21
C ALA A 814 -2.12 -29.01 -16.23
N MET A 815 -2.33 -27.78 -15.76
CA MET A 815 -2.25 -26.56 -16.58
C MET A 815 -0.82 -26.01 -16.66
N GLY A 816 0.13 -26.62 -15.93
CA GLY A 816 1.51 -26.18 -15.79
C GLY A 816 1.64 -24.91 -14.96
N ILE A 817 0.77 -24.73 -13.97
CA ILE A 817 0.97 -23.76 -12.88
C ILE A 817 1.90 -24.43 -11.87
N GLU A 818 3.01 -23.76 -11.57
CA GLU A 818 4.02 -24.27 -10.66
C GLU A 818 3.71 -23.86 -9.22
N PRO A 819 3.84 -24.76 -8.24
CA PRO A 819 3.65 -24.42 -6.84
C PRO A 819 4.71 -23.42 -6.38
N VAL A 820 4.30 -22.47 -5.52
CA VAL A 820 5.20 -21.48 -4.91
C VAL A 820 5.48 -21.89 -3.46
N ASP A 821 6.77 -22.02 -3.11
CA ASP A 821 7.21 -22.32 -1.75
C ASP A 821 7.45 -21.03 -0.94
N VAL A 822 6.42 -20.59 -0.21
CA VAL A 822 6.55 -19.39 0.63
C VAL A 822 7.39 -19.62 1.88
N ALA A 823 7.71 -20.88 2.26
CA ALA A 823 8.61 -21.15 3.38
C ALA A 823 10.06 -20.71 3.10
N SER A 824 10.38 -20.47 1.83
CA SER A 824 11.65 -19.89 1.39
C SER A 824 11.67 -18.35 1.43
N CYS A 825 10.53 -17.71 1.72
CA CYS A 825 10.43 -16.25 1.84
C CYS A 825 10.88 -15.74 3.22
N GLY A 826 11.35 -14.49 3.25
CA GLY A 826 11.79 -13.83 4.47
C GLY A 826 13.17 -14.27 4.94
N LEU A 827 13.47 -13.95 6.20
CA LEU A 827 14.79 -14.19 6.79
C LEU A 827 15.20 -15.67 6.73
N ARG A 828 16.45 -15.91 6.36
CA ARG A 828 17.06 -17.25 6.46
C ARG A 828 17.87 -17.38 7.75
N SER A 829 18.21 -18.62 8.13
CA SER A 829 19.17 -18.85 9.22
C SER A 829 20.56 -18.30 8.82
N PRO A 830 21.32 -17.70 9.75
CA PRO A 830 21.05 -17.61 11.19
C PRO A 830 20.13 -16.43 11.60
N TYR A 831 19.87 -15.47 10.71
CA TYR A 831 19.15 -14.24 11.05
C TYR A 831 17.71 -14.48 11.50
N ARG A 832 16.99 -15.43 10.88
CA ARG A 832 15.65 -15.83 11.31
C ARG A 832 15.64 -16.23 12.78
N LYS A 833 16.54 -17.13 13.19
CA LYS A 833 16.67 -17.60 14.57
C LYS A 833 17.08 -16.48 15.54
N ARG A 834 17.85 -15.50 15.04
CA ARG A 834 18.34 -14.37 15.83
C ARG A 834 17.26 -13.32 16.10
N TYR A 835 16.42 -13.02 15.10
CA TYR A 835 15.50 -11.87 15.16
C TYR A 835 14.03 -12.26 15.34
N ILE A 836 13.64 -13.43 14.86
CA ILE A 836 12.27 -13.94 14.97
C ILE A 836 12.31 -15.09 15.98
N LYS A 837 11.71 -14.87 17.16
CA LYS A 837 11.41 -15.94 18.10
C LYS A 837 10.27 -16.79 17.52
N GLU A 838 10.35 -18.12 17.66
CA GLU A 838 9.41 -19.07 17.03
C GLU A 838 7.94 -18.65 17.22
N PRO A 839 7.07 -18.89 16.22
CA PRO A 839 5.71 -18.38 16.21
C PRO A 839 4.89 -18.98 17.35
N LEU A 840 4.04 -18.14 17.91
CA LEU A 840 3.05 -18.51 18.92
C LEU A 840 1.96 -19.34 18.23
N ALA A 841 1.72 -20.57 18.66
CA ALA A 841 0.70 -21.43 18.06
C ALA A 841 -0.57 -21.47 18.91
N VAL A 842 -1.71 -21.14 18.31
CA VAL A 842 -3.04 -21.37 18.91
C VAL A 842 -3.67 -22.62 18.32
N ARG A 843 -4.36 -23.41 19.14
CA ARG A 843 -5.19 -24.56 18.74
C ARG A 843 -6.64 -24.32 19.14
N ILE A 844 -7.58 -24.66 18.26
CA ILE A 844 -9.02 -24.69 18.52
C ILE A 844 -9.46 -26.14 18.65
N ASP A 845 -10.28 -26.45 19.66
CA ASP A 845 -10.85 -27.78 19.88
C ASP A 845 -12.36 -27.67 20.20
N PRO A 846 -13.26 -28.30 19.43
CA PRO A 846 -12.98 -29.10 18.22
C PRO A 846 -12.51 -28.25 17.04
N PRO A 847 -11.75 -28.81 16.07
CA PRO A 847 -11.21 -28.08 14.92
C PRO A 847 -12.24 -27.75 13.82
N GLY A 848 -13.55 -27.83 14.12
CA GLY A 848 -14.66 -27.67 13.20
C GLY A 848 -15.56 -28.91 13.13
N GLY A 849 -16.64 -28.85 12.34
CA GLY A 849 -17.59 -29.95 12.18
C GLY A 849 -18.98 -29.51 11.68
N ILE A 850 -19.90 -30.46 11.58
CA ILE A 850 -21.32 -30.16 11.34
C ILE A 850 -21.99 -29.90 12.70
N LEU A 851 -22.66 -28.76 12.82
CA LEU A 851 -23.41 -28.34 14.00
C LEU A 851 -24.74 -29.08 14.07
N MET A 852 -24.70 -30.29 14.58
CA MET A 852 -25.89 -31.08 14.91
C MET A 852 -26.53 -30.62 16.24
N ARG A 853 -25.73 -30.00 17.13
CA ARG A 853 -26.09 -29.40 18.42
C ARG A 853 -25.08 -28.29 18.77
N PRO A 854 -25.33 -27.42 19.76
CA PRO A 854 -24.31 -26.51 20.26
C PRO A 854 -23.02 -27.25 20.65
N LEU A 855 -21.89 -26.82 20.12
CA LEU A 855 -20.57 -27.40 20.40
C LEU A 855 -19.77 -26.48 21.30
N ARG A 856 -19.28 -27.02 22.41
CA ARG A 856 -18.36 -26.31 23.30
C ARG A 856 -16.97 -26.25 22.67
N VAL A 857 -16.45 -25.04 22.51
CA VAL A 857 -15.13 -24.76 21.93
C VAL A 857 -14.16 -24.30 22.99
N THR A 858 -12.94 -24.82 22.93
CA THR A 858 -11.78 -24.38 23.71
C THR A 858 -10.66 -23.91 22.80
N MET A 859 -9.86 -22.96 23.27
CA MET A 859 -8.66 -22.47 22.58
C MET A 859 -7.48 -22.51 23.53
N ILE A 860 -6.32 -22.94 23.03
CA ILE A 860 -5.09 -23.06 23.81
C ILE A 860 -3.94 -22.48 22.99
N ALA A 861 -3.13 -21.62 23.60
CA ALA A 861 -1.86 -21.17 23.05
C ALA A 861 -0.72 -22.02 23.62
N ASP A 862 0.30 -22.28 22.81
CA ASP A 862 1.53 -22.97 23.25
C ASP A 862 2.36 -22.14 24.25
N GLN A 863 2.23 -20.80 24.25
CA GLN A 863 2.71 -19.93 25.31
C GLN A 863 1.55 -19.54 26.25
N PRO A 864 1.58 -19.93 27.54
CA PRO A 864 0.51 -19.64 28.50
C PRO A 864 0.23 -18.15 28.73
N GLU A 865 1.23 -17.29 28.49
CA GLU A 865 1.15 -15.83 28.69
C GLU A 865 0.46 -15.10 27.53
N ALA A 866 0.19 -15.78 26.42
CA ALA A 866 -0.40 -15.16 25.25
C ALA A 866 -1.89 -14.86 25.42
N ALA A 867 -2.29 -13.64 25.05
CA ALA A 867 -3.69 -13.28 24.92
C ALA A 867 -4.26 -13.84 23.61
N ILE A 868 -5.20 -14.78 23.69
CA ILE A 868 -5.88 -15.32 22.50
C ILE A 868 -7.02 -14.39 22.09
N ARG A 869 -7.10 -14.04 20.81
CA ARG A 869 -8.22 -13.29 20.20
C ARG A 869 -8.91 -14.16 19.15
N TYR A 870 -10.22 -14.00 18.98
CA TYR A 870 -10.98 -14.79 18.01
C TYR A 870 -12.07 -14.00 17.28
N THR A 871 -12.56 -14.59 16.18
CA THR A 871 -13.67 -14.12 15.33
C THR A 871 -14.49 -15.32 14.87
N THR A 872 -15.80 -15.18 14.66
CA THR A 872 -16.67 -16.27 14.15
C THR A 872 -17.11 -16.07 12.70
N ASN A 873 -16.73 -14.95 12.08
CA ASN A 873 -17.13 -14.57 10.71
C ASN A 873 -16.05 -14.88 9.64
N GLY A 874 -15.03 -15.66 10.00
CA GLY A 874 -13.92 -16.05 9.13
C GLY A 874 -12.84 -14.99 8.92
N THR A 875 -12.93 -13.80 9.51
CA THR A 875 -11.86 -12.78 9.40
C THR A 875 -10.71 -13.11 10.35
N LEU A 876 -9.44 -12.94 9.96
CA LEU A 876 -8.32 -13.19 10.88
C LEU A 876 -8.41 -12.30 12.14
N PRO A 877 -8.23 -12.83 13.36
CA PRO A 877 -8.30 -12.02 14.58
C PRO A 877 -7.17 -10.98 14.67
N SER A 878 -7.52 -9.79 15.17
CA SER A 878 -6.61 -8.68 15.45
C SER A 878 -6.51 -8.44 16.96
N LEU A 879 -5.62 -7.54 17.39
CA LEU A 879 -5.55 -7.07 18.79
C LEU A 879 -6.88 -6.48 19.31
N HIS A 880 -7.78 -6.07 18.40
CA HIS A 880 -9.10 -5.52 18.73
C HIS A 880 -10.24 -6.53 18.63
N SER A 881 -9.95 -7.76 18.21
CA SER A 881 -10.95 -8.84 18.16
C SER A 881 -11.31 -9.31 19.57
N THR A 882 -12.37 -10.11 19.67
CA THR A 882 -12.89 -10.62 20.93
C THR A 882 -11.80 -11.42 21.66
N THR A 883 -11.57 -11.12 22.94
CA THR A 883 -10.63 -11.89 23.77
C THR A 883 -11.24 -13.24 24.12
N TYR A 884 -10.48 -14.32 24.00
CA TYR A 884 -10.84 -15.61 24.56
C TYR A 884 -10.40 -15.65 26.03
N ASP A 885 -11.37 -15.63 26.94
CA ASP A 885 -11.21 -15.67 28.40
C ASP A 885 -11.70 -17.00 29.01
N ARG A 886 -12.63 -17.69 28.35
CA ARG A 886 -13.17 -19.00 28.74
C ARG A 886 -13.79 -19.75 27.55
N PRO A 887 -13.97 -21.08 27.66
CA PRO A 887 -14.72 -21.85 26.67
C PRO A 887 -16.14 -21.31 26.44
N PHE A 888 -16.62 -21.36 25.19
CA PHE A 888 -17.96 -20.92 24.79
C PHE A 888 -18.61 -21.92 23.82
N GLU A 889 -19.92 -21.80 23.58
CA GLU A 889 -20.65 -22.66 22.65
C GLU A 889 -20.81 -22.00 21.28
N ILE A 890 -20.73 -22.81 20.22
CA ILE A 890 -21.14 -22.46 18.86
C ILE A 890 -22.40 -23.25 18.54
N ASP A 891 -23.48 -22.53 18.27
CA ASP A 891 -24.81 -23.05 17.94
C ASP A 891 -25.24 -22.74 16.50
N GLU A 892 -24.56 -21.80 15.83
CA GLU A 892 -24.77 -21.43 14.44
C GLU A 892 -23.53 -21.66 13.57
N ALA A 893 -23.78 -21.98 12.29
CA ALA A 893 -22.72 -22.20 11.31
C ALA A 893 -21.82 -20.97 11.17
N CYS A 894 -20.52 -21.18 11.35
CA CYS A 894 -19.58 -20.09 11.39
C CYS A 894 -18.16 -20.55 11.03
N GLU A 895 -17.30 -19.61 10.64
CA GLU A 895 -15.87 -19.86 10.43
C GLU A 895 -15.14 -19.20 11.61
N LEU A 896 -14.79 -20.01 12.61
CA LEU A 896 -14.10 -19.58 13.81
C LEU A 896 -12.61 -19.44 13.51
N ARG A 897 -12.02 -18.27 13.76
CA ARG A 897 -10.57 -18.06 13.70
C ARG A 897 -10.07 -17.58 15.05
N ALA A 898 -8.89 -18.04 15.47
CA ALA A 898 -8.24 -17.67 16.73
C ALA A 898 -6.77 -17.32 16.49
N ARG A 899 -6.20 -16.39 17.25
CA ARG A 899 -4.80 -15.95 17.13
C ARG A 899 -4.23 -15.55 18.47
N GLY A 900 -3.00 -15.93 18.74
CA GLY A 900 -2.29 -15.54 19.96
C GLY A 900 -1.61 -14.18 19.82
N PHE A 901 -1.59 -13.40 20.90
CA PHE A 901 -0.87 -12.13 20.99
C PHE A 901 0.00 -12.12 22.24
N LEU A 902 1.31 -12.10 22.03
CA LEU A 902 2.31 -11.99 23.09
C LEU A 902 3.46 -11.11 22.59
N GLN A 903 3.93 -10.18 23.42
CA GLN A 903 4.96 -9.23 23.01
C GLN A 903 6.25 -9.95 22.58
N GLY A 904 6.72 -9.68 21.35
CA GLY A 904 7.93 -10.30 20.80
C GLY A 904 7.75 -11.72 20.25
N PHE A 905 6.52 -12.23 20.23
CA PHE A 905 6.13 -13.48 19.57
C PHE A 905 5.11 -13.19 18.47
N GLU A 906 5.10 -13.99 17.42
CA GLU A 906 4.18 -13.80 16.30
C GLU A 906 3.49 -15.09 15.92
N ASP A 907 2.18 -15.16 16.19
CA ASP A 907 1.30 -16.07 15.49
C ASP A 907 0.88 -15.37 14.20
N THR A 908 1.39 -15.70 13.01
CA THR A 908 0.95 -15.05 11.75
C THR A 908 -0.29 -15.69 11.13
N ASN A 909 -0.50 -16.98 11.39
CA ASN A 909 -1.47 -17.79 10.67
C ASN A 909 -2.80 -17.94 11.43
N GLY A 910 -2.74 -17.95 12.76
CA GLY A 910 -3.86 -18.28 13.64
C GLY A 910 -4.38 -19.71 13.45
N ALA A 911 -5.26 -20.16 14.32
CA ALA A 911 -6.07 -21.36 14.13
C ALA A 911 -7.39 -21.03 13.43
N THR A 912 -7.92 -21.99 12.67
CA THR A 912 -9.25 -21.91 12.05
C THR A 912 -10.03 -23.19 12.30
N ALA A 913 -11.32 -23.06 12.55
CA ALA A 913 -12.29 -24.14 12.70
C ALA A 913 -13.57 -23.77 11.94
N LEU A 914 -14.00 -24.64 11.02
CA LEU A 914 -15.21 -24.42 10.22
C LEU A 914 -16.38 -25.23 10.78
N PHE A 915 -17.44 -24.54 11.16
CA PHE A 915 -18.68 -25.11 11.66
C PHE A 915 -19.80 -24.92 10.64
N LEU A 916 -20.39 -26.02 10.15
CA LEU A 916 -21.38 -26.02 9.07
C LEU A 916 -22.75 -26.47 9.60
N PRO A 917 -23.88 -26.01 9.01
CA PRO A 917 -25.18 -26.57 9.37
C PRO A 917 -25.31 -28.00 8.81
N PRO A 918 -26.19 -28.85 9.35
CA PRO A 918 -26.55 -30.09 8.70
C PRO A 918 -27.12 -29.81 7.30
N PRO A 919 -26.86 -30.68 6.30
CA PRO A 919 -27.58 -30.58 5.04
C PRO A 919 -29.08 -30.81 5.27
N ASP A 920 -29.93 -30.14 4.50
CA ASP A 920 -31.37 -30.33 4.61
C ASP A 920 -31.76 -31.80 4.32
N PRO A 921 -32.72 -32.38 5.06
CA PRO A 921 -33.29 -33.67 4.71
C PRO A 921 -33.81 -33.66 3.26
N LEU A 922 -33.44 -34.69 2.49
CA LEU A 922 -33.94 -34.88 1.14
C LEU A 922 -35.11 -35.87 1.15
N THR A 923 -36.23 -35.51 0.54
CA THR A 923 -37.30 -36.45 0.17
C THR A 923 -37.62 -36.24 -1.31
N VAL A 924 -37.64 -37.32 -2.10
CA VAL A 924 -37.89 -37.23 -3.54
C VAL A 924 -39.39 -37.10 -3.82
N ASP A 925 -39.81 -35.97 -4.37
CA ASP A 925 -41.19 -35.70 -4.81
C ASP A 925 -41.41 -36.20 -6.26
N PHE A 926 -41.79 -37.48 -6.39
CA PHE A 926 -42.01 -38.12 -7.69
C PHE A 926 -43.04 -37.39 -8.59
N PRO A 927 -44.18 -36.88 -8.09
CA PRO A 927 -45.11 -36.06 -8.89
C PRO A 927 -44.52 -34.77 -9.47
N ARG A 928 -43.55 -34.12 -8.81
CA ARG A 928 -42.92 -32.86 -9.26
C ARG A 928 -41.69 -33.05 -10.13
N LEU A 929 -41.27 -34.29 -10.42
CA LEU A 929 -40.27 -34.62 -11.44
C LEU A 929 -40.82 -34.35 -12.86
N GLN A 930 -41.15 -33.10 -13.19
CA GLN A 930 -41.72 -32.70 -14.48
C GLN A 930 -40.70 -32.73 -15.64
N SER A 931 -39.41 -32.70 -15.30
CA SER A 931 -38.29 -32.98 -16.20
C SER A 931 -37.15 -33.55 -15.36
N LEU A 932 -36.35 -34.45 -15.94
CA LEU A 932 -35.09 -34.92 -15.35
C LEU A 932 -34.02 -33.80 -15.48
N SER A 933 -34.29 -32.59 -14.97
CA SER A 933 -33.42 -31.41 -15.14
C SER A 933 -32.57 -31.10 -13.89
N ASP A 934 -31.43 -30.45 -14.15
CA ASP A 934 -30.31 -30.17 -13.22
C ASP A 934 -30.64 -29.29 -11.99
N ASP A 935 -31.88 -28.83 -11.85
CA ASP A 935 -32.32 -27.98 -10.73
C ASP A 935 -32.72 -28.78 -9.47
N VAL A 936 -32.84 -30.10 -9.60
CA VAL A 936 -32.84 -31.06 -8.48
C VAL A 936 -31.66 -31.98 -8.72
N ARG A 937 -30.79 -32.18 -7.72
CA ARG A 937 -29.63 -33.07 -7.80
C ARG A 937 -30.10 -34.53 -7.88
N LEU A 938 -30.58 -34.97 -9.05
CA LEU A 938 -30.99 -36.32 -9.39
C LEU A 938 -30.53 -36.58 -10.83
N HIS A 939 -29.47 -37.35 -11.01
CA HIS A 939 -29.01 -37.77 -12.33
C HIS A 939 -29.60 -39.14 -12.67
N VAL A 940 -30.38 -39.20 -13.74
CA VAL A 940 -31.01 -40.44 -14.22
C VAL A 940 -30.37 -40.81 -15.54
N ARG A 941 -29.78 -42.01 -15.65
CA ARG A 941 -29.18 -42.47 -16.91
C ARG A 941 -29.99 -43.62 -17.51
N ALA A 942 -30.61 -43.35 -18.66
CA ALA A 942 -31.17 -44.34 -19.56
C ALA A 942 -30.23 -44.55 -20.78
N GLU A 943 -30.33 -45.68 -21.48
CA GLU A 943 -29.64 -45.86 -22.77
C GLU A 943 -30.53 -45.37 -23.91
N GLU A 944 -30.06 -44.39 -24.68
CA GLU A 944 -30.79 -43.84 -25.83
C GLU A 944 -31.13 -44.93 -26.87
N GLY A 945 -32.38 -44.95 -27.31
CA GLY A 945 -32.85 -45.82 -28.40
C GLY A 945 -33.16 -47.28 -27.99
N ARG A 946 -33.31 -47.59 -26.69
CA ARG A 946 -33.55 -48.96 -26.20
C ARG A 946 -34.77 -49.08 -25.28
N PRO A 947 -35.40 -50.27 -25.16
CA PRO A 947 -36.64 -50.48 -24.39
C PRO A 947 -36.45 -50.59 -22.86
N PHE A 948 -35.26 -50.28 -22.33
CA PHE A 948 -34.92 -50.35 -20.91
C PHE A 948 -34.42 -49.00 -20.41
N GLY A 949 -34.85 -48.60 -19.21
CA GLY A 949 -34.72 -47.23 -18.73
C GLY A 949 -35.52 -46.98 -17.45
N ILE A 950 -35.54 -45.71 -17.02
CA ILE A 950 -36.24 -45.24 -15.82
C ILE A 950 -37.37 -44.33 -16.28
N THR A 951 -38.60 -44.67 -15.89
CA THR A 951 -39.79 -43.91 -16.26
C THR A 951 -40.62 -43.58 -15.03
N LEU A 952 -41.36 -42.46 -15.08
CA LEU A 952 -42.39 -42.19 -14.10
C LEU A 952 -43.57 -43.15 -14.31
N ALA A 953 -43.93 -43.89 -13.27
CA ALA A 953 -44.99 -44.88 -13.31
C ALA A 953 -46.00 -44.66 -12.18
N GLN A 954 -47.22 -45.14 -12.40
CA GLN A 954 -48.21 -45.28 -11.32
C GLN A 954 -47.83 -46.51 -10.47
N VAL A 955 -47.61 -46.29 -9.17
CA VAL A 955 -47.06 -47.29 -8.23
C VAL A 955 -48.04 -47.52 -7.07
N GLY A 956 -49.27 -47.91 -7.41
CA GLY A 956 -50.41 -48.07 -6.48
C GLY A 956 -51.67 -47.39 -7.03
N THR A 957 -52.72 -47.24 -6.21
CA THR A 957 -53.95 -46.54 -6.62
C THR A 957 -53.69 -45.04 -6.82
N ASP A 958 -52.97 -44.39 -5.90
CA ASP A 958 -52.90 -42.92 -5.84
C ASP A 958 -51.48 -42.32 -5.77
N ARG A 959 -50.42 -43.09 -6.09
CA ARG A 959 -49.02 -42.64 -5.99
C ARG A 959 -48.25 -42.75 -7.31
N LYS A 960 -47.43 -41.72 -7.59
CA LYS A 960 -46.39 -41.72 -8.63
C LYS A 960 -45.06 -42.18 -8.04
N GLY A 961 -44.27 -42.87 -8.86
CA GLY A 961 -42.93 -43.35 -8.51
C GLY A 961 -42.11 -43.62 -9.77
N LEU A 962 -40.96 -44.27 -9.61
CA LEU A 962 -40.10 -44.65 -10.71
C LEU A 962 -40.23 -46.13 -11.01
N ARG A 963 -40.33 -46.47 -12.29
CA ARG A 963 -40.19 -47.84 -12.79
C ARG A 963 -38.87 -47.98 -13.50
N PHE A 964 -38.05 -48.90 -13.00
CA PHE A 964 -36.83 -49.37 -13.64
C PHE A 964 -37.19 -50.56 -14.51
N THR A 965 -36.81 -50.53 -15.79
CA THR A 965 -36.96 -51.65 -16.72
C THR A 965 -35.58 -52.05 -17.21
N ASP A 966 -35.27 -53.33 -17.10
CA ASP A 966 -33.97 -53.94 -17.35
C ASP A 966 -34.12 -55.10 -18.37
N GLY A 967 -33.08 -55.45 -19.11
CA GLY A 967 -33.09 -56.52 -20.11
C GLY A 967 -31.75 -56.77 -20.81
N PRO A 968 -31.66 -57.83 -21.63
CA PRO A 968 -30.42 -58.18 -22.33
C PRO A 968 -30.01 -57.11 -23.35
N GLY A 969 -28.69 -56.94 -23.51
CA GLY A 969 -28.08 -56.10 -24.55
C GLY A 969 -27.60 -54.72 -24.10
N GLN A 970 -27.69 -54.37 -22.82
CA GLN A 970 -27.16 -53.12 -22.28
C GLN A 970 -25.68 -52.92 -22.59
N LYS A 971 -25.27 -51.67 -22.84
CA LYS A 971 -23.86 -51.32 -23.07
C LYS A 971 -23.04 -51.46 -21.79
N TYR A 972 -23.65 -51.15 -20.65
CA TYR A 972 -23.03 -51.26 -19.34
C TYR A 972 -23.94 -52.01 -18.38
N ASP A 973 -23.37 -52.91 -17.58
CA ASP A 973 -24.09 -53.75 -16.62
C ASP A 973 -24.73 -52.97 -15.46
N PHE A 974 -24.34 -51.71 -15.25
CA PHE A 974 -24.88 -50.81 -14.24
C PHE A 974 -25.98 -49.87 -14.76
N ASN A 975 -26.51 -50.11 -15.97
CA ASN A 975 -27.61 -49.32 -16.51
C ASN A 975 -28.91 -50.14 -16.56
N PRO A 976 -30.08 -49.52 -16.40
CA PRO A 976 -30.27 -48.12 -16.00
C PRO A 976 -29.94 -47.87 -14.51
N HIS A 977 -29.54 -46.64 -14.18
CA HIS A 977 -29.34 -46.22 -12.79
C HIS A 977 -29.84 -44.80 -12.50
N LEU A 978 -30.16 -44.60 -11.23
CA LEU A 978 -30.46 -43.33 -10.61
C LEU A 978 -29.31 -42.97 -9.65
N GLU A 979 -28.73 -41.78 -9.84
CA GLU A 979 -27.78 -41.13 -8.94
C GLU A 979 -28.46 -39.92 -8.29
N ILE A 980 -28.30 -39.78 -6.97
CA ILE A 980 -28.85 -38.70 -6.17
C ILE A 980 -27.69 -38.04 -5.41
N PRO A 981 -27.12 -36.91 -5.91
CA PRO A 981 -26.06 -36.24 -5.19
C PRO A 981 -26.52 -35.69 -3.84
N PHE A 982 -25.88 -36.17 -2.77
CA PHE A 982 -26.13 -35.80 -1.38
C PHE A 982 -24.83 -35.95 -0.58
N THR A 983 -24.30 -34.85 -0.06
CA THR A 983 -22.97 -34.82 0.59
C THR A 983 -23.07 -34.91 2.10
N MET A 984 -22.43 -35.92 2.69
CA MET A 984 -22.25 -36.09 4.14
C MET A 984 -20.78 -36.37 4.47
N LYS A 985 -20.17 -35.55 5.35
CA LYS A 985 -18.75 -35.69 5.76
C LYS A 985 -18.55 -36.14 7.20
N VAL A 986 -19.45 -35.76 8.10
CA VAL A 986 -19.41 -36.06 9.55
C VAL A 986 -20.85 -36.24 10.04
N GLY A 987 -21.09 -37.13 11.02
CA GLY A 987 -22.40 -37.35 11.65
C GLY A 987 -23.19 -38.54 11.09
N GLY A 988 -24.41 -38.75 11.59
CA GLY A 988 -25.27 -39.86 11.18
C GLY A 988 -26.16 -39.54 9.97
N LEU A 989 -26.47 -40.54 9.15
CA LEU A 989 -27.44 -40.45 8.05
C LEU A 989 -28.36 -41.66 8.08
N ARG A 990 -29.65 -41.41 7.85
CA ARG A 990 -30.67 -42.44 7.62
C ARG A 990 -31.21 -42.28 6.21
N GLY A 991 -30.99 -43.29 5.38
CA GLY A 991 -31.53 -43.37 4.03
C GLY A 991 -32.64 -44.41 3.96
N ARG A 992 -33.83 -43.99 3.52
CA ARG A 992 -35.01 -44.84 3.38
C ARG A 992 -35.42 -44.96 1.92
N ILE A 993 -35.70 -46.19 1.48
CA ILE A 993 -36.14 -46.49 0.12
C ILE A 993 -37.29 -47.49 0.18
N SER A 994 -38.40 -47.17 -0.50
CA SER A 994 -39.50 -48.14 -0.70
C SER A 994 -39.49 -48.67 -2.13
N LEU A 995 -39.36 -49.99 -2.27
CA LEU A 995 -39.22 -50.66 -3.56
C LEU A 995 -40.06 -51.94 -3.67
N ARG A 996 -40.50 -52.27 -4.88
CA ARG A 996 -41.25 -53.49 -5.20
C ARG A 996 -40.59 -54.17 -6.39
N VAL A 997 -40.07 -55.38 -6.17
CA VAL A 997 -39.27 -56.13 -7.15
C VAL A 997 -40.07 -57.27 -7.78
N ASP A 998 -39.72 -57.67 -8.99
CA ASP A 998 -40.20 -58.92 -9.60
C ASP A 998 -39.24 -60.10 -9.32
N ALA A 999 -39.61 -61.30 -9.78
CA ALA A 999 -38.80 -62.51 -9.56
C ALA A 999 -37.44 -62.51 -10.30
N ALA A 1000 -37.30 -61.72 -11.37
CA ALA A 1000 -36.09 -61.65 -12.18
C ALA A 1000 -35.19 -60.47 -11.80
N THR A 1001 -35.64 -59.58 -10.91
CA THR A 1001 -34.96 -58.34 -10.53
C THR A 1001 -33.59 -58.62 -9.94
N HIS A 1002 -32.62 -57.85 -10.41
CA HIS A 1002 -31.30 -57.72 -9.81
C HIS A 1002 -31.04 -56.23 -9.60
N VAL A 1003 -31.15 -55.76 -8.36
CA VAL A 1003 -30.99 -54.34 -8.01
C VAL A 1003 -30.01 -54.21 -6.85
N TYR A 1004 -29.23 -53.14 -6.85
CA TYR A 1004 -28.53 -52.72 -5.66
C TYR A 1004 -28.70 -51.24 -5.39
N CYS A 1005 -28.64 -50.91 -4.12
CA CYS A 1005 -28.58 -49.54 -3.65
C CYS A 1005 -27.28 -49.33 -2.88
N GLN A 1006 -26.59 -48.23 -3.17
CA GLN A 1006 -25.25 -47.98 -2.68
C GLN A 1006 -25.01 -46.50 -2.39
N TRP A 1007 -24.41 -46.20 -1.24
CA TRP A 1007 -23.84 -44.89 -0.95
C TRP A 1007 -22.42 -44.82 -1.51
N ARG A 1008 -22.09 -43.72 -2.21
CA ARG A 1008 -20.81 -43.56 -2.90
C ARG A 1008 -20.11 -42.27 -2.48
N ARG A 1009 -18.77 -42.33 -2.56
CA ARG A 1009 -17.92 -41.16 -2.76
C ARG A 1009 -17.31 -41.31 -4.15
N HIS A 1010 -17.71 -40.43 -5.05
CA HIS A 1010 -17.28 -40.42 -6.45
C HIS A 1010 -16.31 -39.25 -6.75
N ARG A 1011 -16.30 -38.17 -5.97
CA ARG A 1011 -15.54 -36.95 -6.24
C ARG A 1011 -14.99 -36.26 -4.99
N PRO A 1012 -13.74 -35.74 -5.04
CA PRO A 1012 -12.67 -36.07 -5.98
C PRO A 1012 -12.02 -37.42 -5.61
N GLY A 1013 -11.64 -38.25 -6.60
CA GLY A 1013 -10.88 -39.49 -6.38
C GLY A 1013 -11.52 -40.78 -6.91
N PRO A 1014 -10.91 -41.95 -6.66
CA PRO A 1014 -11.48 -43.24 -7.05
C PRO A 1014 -12.78 -43.53 -6.29
N LEU A 1015 -13.70 -44.24 -6.95
CA LEU A 1015 -14.98 -44.66 -6.38
C LEU A 1015 -14.74 -45.43 -5.07
N LYS A 1016 -15.33 -44.93 -3.97
CA LYS A 1016 -15.47 -45.69 -2.72
C LYS A 1016 -16.92 -46.08 -2.51
N ALA A 1017 -17.14 -47.35 -2.21
CA ALA A 1017 -18.45 -47.93 -1.96
C ALA A 1017 -18.69 -48.05 -0.45
N GLY A 1018 -19.71 -47.34 0.02
CA GLY A 1018 -20.16 -47.33 1.41
C GLY A 1018 -21.27 -48.36 1.67
N PRO A 1019 -22.23 -48.03 2.55
CA PRO A 1019 -23.42 -48.83 2.80
C PRO A 1019 -24.10 -49.30 1.51
N THR A 1020 -24.30 -50.60 1.39
CA THR A 1020 -24.79 -51.25 0.16
C THR A 1020 -25.68 -52.46 0.48
N PHE A 1021 -26.83 -52.56 -0.18
CA PHE A 1021 -27.63 -53.79 -0.22
C PHE A 1021 -27.97 -54.20 -1.66
N TYR A 1022 -28.16 -55.50 -1.87
CA TYR A 1022 -28.56 -56.13 -3.12
C TYR A 1022 -29.86 -56.90 -2.94
N ILE A 1023 -30.74 -56.87 -3.93
CA ILE A 1023 -31.81 -57.85 -4.10
C ILE A 1023 -31.55 -58.58 -5.41
N ARG A 1024 -31.24 -59.88 -5.31
CA ARG A 1024 -30.95 -60.77 -6.44
C ARG A 1024 -32.21 -61.56 -6.84
N PRO A 1025 -32.22 -62.22 -8.03
CA PRO A 1025 -33.40 -62.94 -8.53
C PRO A 1025 -33.99 -63.92 -7.50
N GLY A 1026 -35.31 -64.01 -7.44
CA GLY A 1026 -36.02 -64.78 -6.41
C GLY A 1026 -36.07 -64.11 -5.03
N GLY A 1027 -35.87 -62.79 -4.97
CA GLY A 1027 -36.02 -62.00 -3.75
C GLY A 1027 -34.92 -62.20 -2.71
N ARG A 1028 -33.69 -62.52 -3.12
CA ARG A 1028 -32.56 -62.72 -2.18
C ARG A 1028 -31.95 -61.38 -1.80
N LEU A 1029 -32.31 -60.86 -0.62
CA LEU A 1029 -31.73 -59.64 -0.05
C LEU A 1029 -30.40 -59.97 0.66
N GLY A 1030 -29.36 -59.20 0.38
CA GLY A 1030 -28.05 -59.38 1.00
C GLY A 1030 -27.14 -58.17 0.85
N THR A 1031 -25.90 -58.30 1.31
CA THR A 1031 -24.86 -57.27 1.13
C THR A 1031 -23.89 -57.64 0.00
N GLU A 1032 -22.93 -56.77 -0.30
CA GLU A 1032 -22.00 -56.93 -1.41
C GLU A 1032 -21.05 -58.14 -1.25
N ASN A 1033 -20.75 -58.54 -0.01
CA ASN A 1033 -19.85 -59.67 0.31
C ASN A 1033 -20.46 -61.05 0.02
N GLY A 1034 -21.60 -61.12 -0.68
CA GLY A 1034 -22.26 -62.37 -1.07
C GLY A 1034 -23.12 -63.02 0.02
N HIS A 1035 -23.20 -62.42 1.21
CA HIS A 1035 -24.02 -62.92 2.31
C HIS A 1035 -25.51 -62.59 2.08
N GLU A 1036 -26.35 -63.62 1.94
CA GLU A 1036 -27.81 -63.50 1.94
C GLU A 1036 -28.28 -63.24 3.38
N LEU A 1037 -28.96 -62.12 3.59
CA LEU A 1037 -29.51 -61.74 4.91
C LEU A 1037 -30.91 -62.33 5.11
N MET A 1038 -31.76 -62.26 4.07
CA MET A 1038 -33.11 -62.82 4.09
C MET A 1038 -33.68 -62.95 2.68
N ARG A 1039 -34.79 -63.69 2.56
CA ARG A 1039 -35.63 -63.69 1.35
C ARG A 1039 -36.81 -62.78 1.54
N VAL A 1040 -37.00 -61.86 0.60
CA VAL A 1040 -38.12 -60.92 0.54
C VAL A 1040 -39.14 -61.40 -0.49
N PRO A 1041 -40.45 -61.22 -0.24
CA PRO A 1041 -41.48 -61.59 -1.21
C PRO A 1041 -41.40 -60.72 -2.47
N VAL A 1042 -41.56 -61.35 -3.64
CA VAL A 1042 -41.67 -60.65 -4.92
C VAL A 1042 -43.04 -60.01 -5.07
N SER A 1043 -43.14 -58.95 -5.85
CA SER A 1043 -44.37 -58.20 -6.13
C SER A 1043 -45.04 -57.57 -4.89
N THR A 1044 -44.35 -57.52 -3.75
CA THR A 1044 -44.78 -56.87 -2.51
C THR A 1044 -43.89 -55.65 -2.24
N TRP A 1045 -44.43 -54.58 -1.66
CA TRP A 1045 -43.62 -53.42 -1.31
C TRP A 1045 -42.75 -53.70 -0.09
N LEU A 1046 -41.50 -53.28 -0.20
CA LEU A 1046 -40.49 -53.36 0.85
C LEU A 1046 -40.09 -51.94 1.19
N ARG A 1047 -40.05 -51.60 2.47
CA ARG A 1047 -39.35 -50.39 2.95
C ARG A 1047 -38.02 -50.82 3.54
N ILE A 1048 -36.94 -50.35 2.95
CA ILE A 1048 -35.57 -50.64 3.37
C ILE A 1048 -34.95 -49.34 3.87
N GLU A 1049 -34.39 -49.39 5.07
CA GLU A 1049 -33.70 -48.28 5.69
C GLU A 1049 -32.25 -48.65 5.96
N MET A 1050 -31.32 -47.79 5.53
CA MET A 1050 -29.89 -47.87 5.85
C MET A 1050 -29.54 -46.73 6.78
N GLU A 1051 -28.82 -47.03 7.87
CA GLU A 1051 -28.33 -46.04 8.82
C GLU A 1051 -26.83 -46.21 9.02
N GLY A 1052 -26.06 -45.13 8.88
CA GLY A 1052 -24.60 -45.15 9.02
C GLY A 1052 -24.02 -43.79 9.41
N SER A 1053 -22.80 -43.83 9.94
CA SER A 1053 -22.09 -42.67 10.49
C SER A 1053 -20.89 -42.27 9.62
N PHE A 1054 -20.53 -40.98 9.63
CA PHE A 1054 -19.45 -40.41 8.83
C PHE A 1054 -18.43 -39.68 9.70
N GLY A 1055 -17.19 -39.57 9.24
CA GLY A 1055 -16.11 -38.85 9.94
C GLY A 1055 -15.50 -39.56 11.16
N THR A 1056 -16.00 -40.72 11.58
CA THR A 1056 -15.49 -41.50 12.73
C THR A 1056 -14.85 -42.82 12.26
N GLU A 1057 -14.09 -43.51 13.13
CA GLU A 1057 -13.57 -44.88 12.83
C GLU A 1057 -14.69 -45.91 12.57
N GLN A 1058 -15.90 -45.63 13.03
CA GLN A 1058 -17.08 -46.48 12.87
C GLN A 1058 -17.75 -46.32 11.49
N ALA A 1059 -17.28 -45.40 10.64
CA ALA A 1059 -17.86 -45.13 9.31
C ALA A 1059 -17.75 -46.30 8.30
N ASN A 1060 -17.10 -47.40 8.68
CA ASN A 1060 -17.04 -48.64 7.93
C ASN A 1060 -18.15 -49.65 8.29
N ARG A 1061 -19.11 -49.29 9.16
CA ARG A 1061 -20.26 -50.11 9.56
C ARG A 1061 -21.59 -49.40 9.31
N PHE A 1062 -22.66 -50.17 9.08
CA PHE A 1062 -24.01 -49.64 8.96
C PHE A 1062 -25.07 -50.63 9.44
N THR A 1063 -26.28 -50.13 9.66
CA THR A 1063 -27.47 -50.90 10.02
C THR A 1063 -28.44 -50.92 8.86
N LEU A 1064 -29.06 -52.08 8.60
CA LEU A 1064 -30.10 -52.28 7.59
C LEU A 1064 -31.39 -52.74 8.26
N ARG A 1065 -32.50 -52.03 8.03
CA ARG A 1065 -33.84 -52.41 8.48
C ARG A 1065 -34.75 -52.69 7.29
N VAL A 1066 -35.53 -53.75 7.38
CA VAL A 1066 -36.40 -54.23 6.30
C VAL A 1066 -37.81 -54.44 6.85
N GLU A 1067 -38.75 -53.69 6.29
CA GLU A 1067 -40.19 -53.80 6.54
C GLU A 1067 -40.87 -54.33 5.27
N VAL A 1068 -41.72 -55.34 5.42
CA VAL A 1068 -42.49 -55.93 4.33
C VAL A 1068 -43.94 -55.50 4.48
N GLU A 1069 -44.52 -54.90 3.45
CA GLU A 1069 -45.91 -54.43 3.49
C GLU A 1069 -46.88 -55.58 3.81
N GLY A 1070 -47.71 -55.40 4.84
CA GLY A 1070 -48.63 -56.43 5.34
C GLY A 1070 -48.03 -57.41 6.36
N VAL A 1071 -46.79 -57.19 6.81
CA VAL A 1071 -46.14 -57.98 7.87
C VAL A 1071 -45.74 -57.05 9.02
N ASP A 1072 -46.25 -57.30 10.23
CA ASP A 1072 -46.07 -56.40 11.38
C ASP A 1072 -44.69 -56.45 12.06
N THR A 1073 -43.72 -57.17 11.48
CA THR A 1073 -42.37 -57.30 12.04
C THR A 1073 -41.31 -56.67 11.15
N VAL A 1074 -40.55 -55.72 11.67
CA VAL A 1074 -39.34 -55.18 11.04
C VAL A 1074 -38.15 -56.11 11.32
N ARG A 1075 -37.38 -56.47 10.29
CA ARG A 1075 -36.12 -57.20 10.44
C ARG A 1075 -34.96 -56.21 10.46
N GLU A 1076 -34.14 -56.27 11.49
CA GLU A 1076 -32.97 -55.39 11.67
C GLU A 1076 -31.67 -56.19 11.63
N PHE A 1077 -30.68 -55.66 10.93
CA PHE A 1077 -29.34 -56.22 10.78
C PHE A 1077 -28.32 -55.12 11.08
N THR A 1078 -27.60 -55.24 12.20
CA THR A 1078 -26.60 -54.26 12.67
C THR A 1078 -25.17 -54.69 12.33
N ASP A 1079 -24.20 -53.76 12.47
CA ASP A 1079 -22.76 -54.01 12.30
C ASP A 1079 -22.35 -54.57 10.91
N LEU A 1080 -23.12 -54.23 9.88
CA LEU A 1080 -22.83 -54.66 8.51
C LEU A 1080 -21.61 -53.90 7.97
N PRO A 1081 -20.59 -54.57 7.42
CA PRO A 1081 -19.40 -53.91 6.89
C PRO A 1081 -19.71 -53.19 5.57
N THR A 1082 -19.13 -52.00 5.38
CA THR A 1082 -19.02 -51.37 4.06
C THR A 1082 -17.95 -52.08 3.21
N ARG A 1083 -18.01 -51.92 1.88
CA ARG A 1083 -17.01 -52.50 0.97
C ARG A 1083 -15.65 -51.82 1.11
N SER A 1084 -15.65 -50.49 1.17
CA SER A 1084 -14.44 -49.69 1.39
C SER A 1084 -14.26 -49.46 2.90
N GLY A 1085 -13.32 -50.15 3.53
CA GLY A 1085 -13.02 -50.00 4.97
C GLY A 1085 -12.56 -48.60 5.38
N ASP A 1086 -12.28 -47.72 4.41
CA ASP A 1086 -11.88 -46.33 4.54
C ASP A 1086 -12.93 -45.34 3.97
N PHE A 1087 -14.20 -45.77 3.88
CA PHE A 1087 -15.32 -44.90 3.54
C PHE A 1087 -15.62 -43.97 4.72
N ARG A 1088 -15.32 -42.67 4.59
CA ARG A 1088 -15.47 -41.68 5.67
C ARG A 1088 -16.45 -40.54 5.34
N GLU A 1089 -16.85 -40.42 4.08
CA GLU A 1089 -17.76 -39.41 3.56
C GLU A 1089 -18.53 -39.97 2.36
N MET A 1090 -19.68 -39.41 2.06
CA MET A 1090 -20.54 -39.73 0.92
C MET A 1090 -20.80 -38.45 0.10
N ASP A 1091 -20.91 -38.59 -1.22
CA ASP A 1091 -21.36 -37.51 -2.12
C ASP A 1091 -22.61 -37.85 -2.95
N SER A 1092 -22.97 -39.14 -3.09
CA SER A 1092 -24.13 -39.57 -3.87
C SER A 1092 -24.74 -40.89 -3.37
N LEU A 1093 -26.07 -41.01 -3.47
CA LEU A 1093 -26.83 -42.26 -3.36
C LEU A 1093 -27.08 -42.82 -4.77
N PHE A 1094 -26.88 -44.12 -4.97
CA PHE A 1094 -27.15 -44.81 -6.22
C PHE A 1094 -28.20 -45.92 -6.05
N ILE A 1095 -29.09 -46.04 -7.04
CA ILE A 1095 -29.99 -47.19 -7.24
C ILE A 1095 -29.75 -47.72 -8.65
N VAL A 1096 -29.31 -48.97 -8.75
CA VAL A 1096 -28.81 -49.54 -9.99
C VAL A 1096 -29.52 -50.84 -10.32
N ALA A 1097 -30.04 -50.95 -11.54
CA ALA A 1097 -30.51 -52.20 -12.12
C ALA A 1097 -29.31 -52.92 -12.78
N GLN A 1098 -29.10 -54.19 -12.44
CA GLN A 1098 -27.95 -55.01 -12.87
C GLN A 1098 -28.39 -56.38 -13.44
N GLY A 1099 -29.54 -56.41 -14.09
CA GLY A 1099 -30.14 -57.60 -14.68
C GLY A 1099 -29.60 -57.90 -16.08
N ILE A 1100 -29.38 -59.18 -16.37
CA ILE A 1100 -29.15 -59.68 -17.75
C ILE A 1100 -30.42 -60.27 -18.38
N LYS A 1101 -31.51 -60.32 -17.60
CA LYS A 1101 -32.83 -60.81 -18.00
C LYS A 1101 -33.84 -59.67 -17.93
N LYS A 1102 -34.90 -59.79 -18.72
CA LYS A 1102 -36.01 -58.83 -18.67
C LYS A 1102 -36.61 -58.81 -17.26
N ALA A 1103 -36.50 -57.69 -16.57
CA ALA A 1103 -37.01 -57.49 -15.22
C ALA A 1103 -37.49 -56.04 -15.06
N ALA A 1104 -38.42 -55.83 -14.13
CA ALA A 1104 -38.83 -54.50 -13.73
C ALA A 1104 -39.02 -54.42 -12.21
N PHE A 1105 -38.66 -53.27 -11.65
CA PHE A 1105 -38.98 -52.94 -10.26
C PHE A 1105 -39.42 -51.49 -10.14
N ASP A 1106 -40.23 -51.24 -9.12
CA ASP A 1106 -40.81 -49.93 -8.85
C ASP A 1106 -40.21 -49.34 -7.57
N VAL A 1107 -40.02 -48.03 -7.53
CA VAL A 1107 -39.59 -47.25 -6.36
C VAL A 1107 -40.62 -46.15 -6.10
N ARG A 1108 -41.11 -46.04 -4.85
CA ARG A 1108 -42.16 -45.07 -4.48
C ARG A 1108 -41.80 -44.13 -3.34
N GLU A 1109 -40.64 -44.32 -2.72
CA GLU A 1109 -40.15 -43.48 -1.63
C GLU A 1109 -38.63 -43.49 -1.68
N ILE A 1110 -38.01 -42.30 -1.62
CA ILE A 1110 -36.59 -42.13 -1.34
C ILE A 1110 -36.46 -40.93 -0.40
N ALA A 1111 -35.85 -41.14 0.76
CA ALA A 1111 -35.55 -40.09 1.71
C ALA A 1111 -34.13 -40.25 2.28
N LEU A 1112 -33.40 -39.16 2.44
CA LEU A 1112 -32.12 -39.07 3.14
C LEU A 1112 -32.27 -38.04 4.26
N THR A 1113 -32.10 -38.47 5.50
CA THR A 1113 -32.31 -37.62 6.68
C THR A 1113 -31.08 -37.70 7.57
N PRO A 1114 -30.36 -36.59 7.78
CA PRO A 1114 -29.30 -36.56 8.79
C PRO A 1114 -29.86 -36.92 10.17
N VAL A 1115 -29.13 -37.73 10.92
CA VAL A 1115 -29.55 -38.24 12.23
C VAL A 1115 -28.70 -37.58 13.31
N LEU A 1116 -29.36 -37.15 14.37
CA LEU A 1116 -28.72 -36.74 15.62
C LEU A 1116 -28.25 -38.02 16.33
N GLU A 1117 -26.95 -38.27 16.37
CA GLU A 1117 -26.38 -39.20 17.36
C GLU A 1117 -26.40 -38.50 18.74
N GLU A 1118 -26.83 -39.21 19.78
CA GLU A 1118 -26.87 -38.68 21.16
C GLU A 1118 -25.47 -38.33 21.70
#